data_AF-A0A139P445-F1
#
_entry.id   AF-A0A139P445-F1
#
_cell.length_a   1.000
_cell.length_b   1.000
_cell.length_c   1.000
_cell.angle_alpha   90.00
_cell.angle_beta   90.00
_cell.angle_gamma   90.00
#
_symmetry.space_group_name_H-M   'P 1'
#
loop_
_entity.id
_entity.type
_entity.pdbx_description
1 polymer ?
#
loop_
_entity_poly.entity_id
_entity_poly.type
_entity_poly.pdbx_seq_one_letter_code
_entity_poly.pdbx_strand_id
1 'polypeptide(L)'
;MKRSEKVLRYSIRKSLLGVGSVVICALALFWGHGSAAADEAVAAAEPAVLEAVQPPADSPAAAEDLNQLKDSANEEVSASLAEKLADLEENVNLSDEEKHFAGEEARKTVEDAKKVIEAAESQDRIHQGKEGGLTGIAGINPVGQDLFLDEIEDEKEDFEELLSGSEALSEADKAAFREGLAAEAARAAAAIQKLAANAATAAEAEAIQSKVAAEANHFLKFAAASELDLTLAAKLADLKENPNLSEAEQQYFKAEAEKAAGLAKREIEDAEDSEVFDQAKAAGLAAIAAIHPVGKELILEEIEEDRTEIFKAIESSDSLSAEGRAAAEKQVGDAAKRAQEAVLAYDEQADNAAAAEKIQEQIAAEELGFLKVLAAVRVDLAAADKAADLKTNPNLSEAELDEAQEKIEAAAAAAKEVIEQSASLSEAEQNQASGIAVFDTIHPVGKELILEEIEEEADKQFQAIEKSQSLSSADKRKAQNKIVEALKAAHEAVNLLASNADSAAAAEKIQEQIADEETKAFEILEAIVEAAEKNTESSSIPSDAPQADALPEFQGGVSDSEPVTTELPVFILTAVQSPTAQLPSDAPQADALPEFQGGVSDSEPVTAESESYDLTGIPPLVSQLPSDAPQADALPEFQGGVSDSDPVTAELPEFILTAVQSPTAQLPSDAPQTDALPEFQGGVSDSEPVTAELPEFILTAVQSPTAQLPSDAPQTDALPEFQGGVSDSEPVTTELPEFILTAVQSPIAQLPSDAPQADALPEFQGGVSDSDPVTAEALPVYHLAAENVSIVSQSNQKPQSALAATATEESGRIEKQTSSAAVLPRTGELSQLPLAALAAVSALSGLALLARNKKDVG
;
A
#
# COMPACT_ATOMS: atom_id res chain seq x y z
N MET A 1 1.01 -23.62 45.13
CA MET A 1 0.61 -23.55 46.56
C MET A 1 1.11 -24.73 47.40
N LYS A 2 1.14 -25.99 46.92
CA LYS A 2 1.71 -27.11 47.70
C LYS A 2 3.23 -26.99 47.95
N ARG A 3 4.07 -26.71 46.93
CA ARG A 3 5.54 -26.57 47.09
C ARG A 3 5.95 -25.56 48.17
N SER A 4 5.30 -24.40 48.30
CA SER A 4 5.62 -23.41 49.35
C SER A 4 5.38 -23.92 50.78
N GLU A 5 4.45 -24.87 50.98
CA GLU A 5 4.24 -25.51 52.28
C GLU A 5 5.26 -26.62 52.55
N LYS A 6 5.71 -27.35 51.50
CA LYS A 6 6.79 -28.35 51.58
C LYS A 6 8.17 -27.69 51.85
N VAL A 7 8.51 -26.60 51.16
CA VAL A 7 9.74 -25.82 51.38
C VAL A 7 9.79 -25.25 52.80
N LEU A 8 8.65 -24.79 53.34
CA LEU A 8 8.57 -24.36 54.73
C LEU A 8 8.93 -25.49 55.70
N ARG A 9 8.45 -26.72 55.44
CA ARG A 9 8.80 -27.90 56.25
C ARG A 9 10.30 -28.25 56.15
N TYR A 10 10.95 -28.13 54.99
CA TYR A 10 12.40 -28.38 54.89
C TYR A 10 13.23 -27.29 55.61
N SER A 11 12.88 -26.01 55.45
CA SER A 11 13.56 -24.89 56.10
C SER A 11 13.41 -24.93 57.63
N ILE A 12 12.23 -25.30 58.14
CA ILE A 12 11.98 -25.58 59.56
C ILE A 12 12.84 -26.77 60.05
N ARG A 13 12.94 -27.86 59.27
CA ARG A 13 13.76 -29.04 59.61
C ARG A 13 15.27 -28.72 59.74
N LYS A 14 15.86 -27.94 58.81
CA LYS A 14 17.29 -27.55 58.88
C LYS A 14 17.58 -26.54 59.99
N SER A 15 16.64 -25.64 60.29
CA SER A 15 16.81 -24.62 61.34
C SER A 15 16.65 -25.17 62.76
N LEU A 16 15.74 -26.12 63.02
CA LEU A 16 15.57 -26.69 64.38
C LEU A 16 16.73 -27.57 64.84
N LEU A 17 17.42 -28.28 63.94
CA LEU A 17 18.62 -29.06 64.27
C LEU A 17 19.69 -28.18 64.99
N GLY A 18 19.81 -26.91 64.58
CA GLY A 18 20.74 -25.96 65.20
C GLY A 18 20.35 -25.46 66.60
N VAL A 19 19.08 -25.56 67.00
CA VAL A 19 18.58 -24.99 68.28
C VAL A 19 18.36 -26.06 69.36
N GLY A 20 17.99 -27.30 68.97
CA GLY A 20 17.76 -28.40 69.91
C GLY A 20 18.97 -28.75 70.79
N SER A 21 20.19 -28.59 70.25
CA SER A 21 21.44 -28.91 70.94
C SER A 21 21.70 -28.08 72.22
N VAL A 22 21.14 -26.86 72.29
CA VAL A 22 21.39 -25.93 73.42
C VAL A 22 20.53 -26.24 74.64
N VAL A 23 19.30 -26.73 74.45
CA VAL A 23 18.36 -27.00 75.56
C VAL A 23 18.73 -28.30 76.28
N ILE A 24 19.16 -29.34 75.56
CA ILE A 24 19.55 -30.63 76.15
C ILE A 24 20.92 -30.54 76.86
N CYS A 25 21.86 -29.75 76.34
CA CYS A 25 23.14 -29.49 77.04
C CYS A 25 22.98 -28.73 78.38
N ALA A 26 21.89 -27.98 78.58
CA ALA A 26 21.67 -27.21 79.81
C ALA A 26 21.34 -28.09 81.04
N LEU A 27 20.75 -29.27 80.83
CA LEU A 27 20.37 -30.20 81.91
C LEU A 27 21.52 -31.11 82.37
N ALA A 28 22.43 -31.49 81.46
CA ALA A 28 23.61 -32.29 81.78
C ALA A 28 24.63 -31.56 82.69
N LEU A 29 24.59 -30.22 82.72
CA LEU A 29 25.53 -29.40 83.51
C LEU A 29 25.10 -29.15 84.96
N PHE A 30 23.90 -29.57 85.40
CA PHE A 30 23.45 -29.31 86.78
C PHE A 30 23.90 -30.36 87.81
N TRP A 31 24.35 -31.55 87.40
CA TRP A 31 24.71 -32.66 88.30
C TRP A 31 26.20 -33.06 88.30
N GLY A 32 27.08 -32.23 87.74
CA GLY A 32 28.52 -32.52 87.68
C GLY A 32 29.42 -31.36 88.08
N HIS A 33 29.77 -31.23 89.36
CA HIS A 33 31.03 -30.60 89.83
C HIS A 33 31.42 -31.09 91.23
N GLY A 34 32.63 -31.65 91.37
CA GLY A 34 33.13 -32.24 92.62
C GLY A 34 34.50 -32.90 92.46
N SER A 35 35.48 -32.15 91.99
CA SER A 35 36.77 -32.67 91.51
C SER A 35 37.71 -33.24 92.58
N ALA A 36 38.35 -34.35 92.22
CA ALA A 36 39.77 -34.73 92.42
C ALA A 36 40.56 -34.26 93.67
N ALA A 37 41.26 -35.20 94.33
CA ALA A 37 42.72 -35.39 94.19
C ALA A 37 43.35 -36.37 95.23
N ALA A 38 44.49 -36.95 94.84
CA ALA A 38 45.62 -37.42 95.67
C ALA A 38 45.42 -38.55 96.72
N ASP A 39 45.78 -39.77 96.29
CA ASP A 39 46.93 -40.60 96.74
C ASP A 39 47.32 -40.80 98.24
N GLU A 40 47.80 -42.03 98.50
CA GLU A 40 48.68 -42.54 99.58
C GLU A 40 48.36 -42.30 101.08
N ALA A 41 47.92 -43.35 101.80
CA ALA A 41 48.71 -44.02 102.86
C ALA A 41 47.94 -45.04 103.77
N VAL A 42 48.34 -46.31 103.70
CA VAL A 42 48.57 -47.28 104.81
C VAL A 42 47.58 -47.38 106.00
N ALA A 43 46.85 -48.51 106.11
CA ALA A 43 47.00 -49.47 107.25
C ALA A 43 46.25 -50.80 107.04
N ALA A 44 46.87 -51.90 107.48
CA ALA A 44 46.43 -53.29 107.34
C ALA A 44 45.19 -53.71 108.17
N ALA A 45 44.43 -54.72 107.71
CA ALA A 45 44.38 -56.07 108.34
C ALA A 45 43.40 -57.06 107.64
N GLU A 46 43.88 -58.28 107.37
CA GLU A 46 43.09 -59.52 107.13
C GLU A 46 43.20 -60.45 108.39
N PRO A 47 42.63 -61.67 108.45
CA PRO A 47 41.23 -62.10 108.24
C PRO A 47 40.71 -63.12 109.31
N ALA A 48 39.39 -63.41 109.35
CA ALA A 48 38.73 -64.62 109.92
C ALA A 48 37.22 -64.56 109.55
N VAL A 49 36.57 -65.39 108.71
CA VAL A 49 36.43 -66.85 108.52
C VAL A 49 35.61 -67.57 109.63
N LEU A 50 34.57 -68.33 109.20
CA LEU A 50 33.68 -69.27 109.94
C LEU A 50 32.56 -68.66 110.83
N GLU A 51 31.33 -69.21 110.93
CA GLU A 51 30.64 -70.31 110.22
C GLU A 51 29.10 -70.25 110.42
N ALA A 52 28.37 -71.05 109.64
CA ALA A 52 26.93 -71.05 109.31
C ALA A 52 25.88 -71.32 110.44
N VAL A 53 24.60 -71.34 109.98
CA VAL A 53 23.41 -72.09 110.50
C VAL A 53 22.26 -71.26 111.13
N GLN A 54 21.36 -70.81 110.23
CA GLN A 54 19.88 -70.94 110.25
C GLN A 54 18.95 -69.99 111.06
N PRO A 55 17.67 -69.82 110.59
CA PRO A 55 16.79 -68.68 110.91
C PRO A 55 15.74 -69.05 112.01
N PRO A 56 14.94 -68.10 112.54
CA PRO A 56 13.72 -67.63 111.84
C PRO A 56 13.32 -66.16 112.09
N ALA A 57 12.48 -65.58 111.22
CA ALA A 57 11.29 -64.77 111.54
C ALA A 57 10.85 -63.89 110.36
N ASP A 58 9.58 -64.00 109.96
CA ASP A 58 8.91 -62.97 109.16
C ASP A 58 8.93 -61.64 109.92
N SER A 59 9.57 -60.62 109.34
CA SER A 59 9.46 -59.23 109.79
C SER A 59 8.82 -58.39 108.69
N PRO A 60 7.60 -57.84 108.91
CA PRO A 60 6.91 -57.07 107.86
C PRO A 60 7.70 -55.83 107.42
N ALA A 61 8.53 -55.26 108.30
CA ALA A 61 9.34 -54.07 108.03
C ALA A 61 10.33 -54.23 106.85
N ALA A 62 10.87 -55.43 106.60
CA ALA A 62 11.77 -55.66 105.47
C ALA A 62 11.03 -55.86 104.14
N ALA A 63 9.78 -56.32 104.18
CA ALA A 63 8.91 -56.43 103.01
C ALA A 63 8.25 -55.07 102.67
N GLU A 64 7.97 -54.25 103.68
CA GLU A 64 7.40 -52.90 103.56
C GLU A 64 8.38 -51.93 102.87
N ASP A 65 9.67 -51.99 103.22
CA ASP A 65 10.77 -51.24 102.57
C ASP A 65 10.96 -51.68 101.10
N LEU A 66 10.93 -52.99 100.84
CA LEU A 66 11.08 -53.54 99.48
C LEU A 66 9.91 -53.17 98.55
N ASN A 67 8.68 -53.09 99.08
CA ASN A 67 7.51 -52.66 98.30
C ASN A 67 7.55 -51.17 97.98
N GLN A 68 7.97 -50.31 98.92
CA GLN A 68 8.15 -48.87 98.64
C GLN A 68 9.20 -48.63 97.55
N LEU A 69 10.27 -49.43 97.50
CA LEU A 69 11.25 -49.41 96.41
C LEU A 69 10.66 -49.84 95.05
N LYS A 70 9.75 -50.83 95.02
CA LYS A 70 9.03 -51.22 93.79
C LYS A 70 8.11 -50.12 93.30
N ASP A 71 7.33 -49.51 94.19
CA ASP A 71 6.41 -48.43 93.86
C ASP A 71 7.16 -47.23 93.27
N SER A 72 8.25 -46.80 93.91
CA SER A 72 9.13 -45.73 93.42
C SER A 72 9.75 -46.05 92.06
N ALA A 73 10.28 -47.26 91.88
CA ALA A 73 10.83 -47.70 90.60
C ALA A 73 9.77 -47.75 89.47
N ASN A 74 8.56 -48.20 89.79
CA ASN A 74 7.43 -48.22 88.86
C ASN A 74 6.94 -46.81 88.51
N GLU A 75 6.97 -45.87 89.45
CA GLU A 75 6.63 -44.46 89.21
C GLU A 75 7.66 -43.81 88.26
N GLU A 76 8.96 -43.95 88.53
CA GLU A 76 10.02 -43.38 87.68
C GLU A 76 10.01 -43.91 86.24
N VAL A 77 9.83 -45.23 86.05
CA VAL A 77 9.71 -45.83 84.69
C VAL A 77 8.41 -45.39 84.01
N SER A 78 7.34 -45.10 84.76
CA SER A 78 6.09 -44.55 84.20
C SER A 78 6.22 -43.09 83.79
N ALA A 79 6.96 -42.29 84.57
CA ALA A 79 7.24 -40.90 84.26
C ALA A 79 8.08 -40.78 82.98
N SER A 80 9.14 -41.59 82.86
CA SER A 80 9.98 -41.65 81.65
C SER A 80 9.19 -42.08 80.40
N LEU A 81 8.20 -42.98 80.53
CA LEU A 81 7.28 -43.28 79.43
C LEU A 81 6.43 -42.08 79.01
N ALA A 82 5.90 -41.33 79.96
CA ALA A 82 5.05 -40.17 79.68
C ALA A 82 5.84 -39.04 78.99
N GLU A 83 7.08 -38.80 79.45
CA GLU A 83 8.04 -37.90 78.80
C GLU A 83 8.35 -38.37 77.36
N LYS A 84 8.73 -39.64 77.19
CA LYS A 84 9.08 -40.17 75.86
C LYS A 84 7.93 -40.13 74.86
N LEU A 85 6.70 -40.37 75.30
CA LEU A 85 5.52 -40.25 74.43
C LEU A 85 5.23 -38.79 74.03
N ALA A 86 5.53 -37.82 74.89
CA ALA A 86 5.42 -36.40 74.53
C ALA A 86 6.50 -35.98 73.52
N ASP A 87 7.76 -36.41 73.72
CA ASP A 87 8.87 -36.16 72.79
C ASP A 87 8.58 -36.71 71.39
N LEU A 88 8.02 -37.93 71.30
CA LEU A 88 7.64 -38.55 70.03
C LEU A 88 6.50 -37.80 69.34
N GLU A 89 5.48 -37.37 70.10
CA GLU A 89 4.33 -36.64 69.57
C GLU A 89 4.75 -35.27 68.97
N GLU A 90 5.60 -34.51 69.70
CA GLU A 90 6.09 -33.19 69.29
C GLU A 90 7.09 -33.25 68.12
N ASN A 91 7.75 -34.39 67.89
CA ASN A 91 8.75 -34.52 66.84
C ASN A 91 8.12 -34.43 65.43
N VAL A 92 8.39 -33.33 64.73
CA VAL A 92 7.90 -33.05 63.36
C VAL A 92 8.66 -33.82 62.26
N ASN A 93 9.72 -34.55 62.62
CA ASN A 93 10.54 -35.32 61.68
C ASN A 93 10.14 -36.80 61.59
N LEU A 94 9.04 -37.23 62.23
CA LEU A 94 8.54 -38.61 62.23
C LEU A 94 7.16 -38.69 61.58
N SER A 95 6.88 -39.77 60.85
CA SER A 95 5.51 -40.10 60.41
C SER A 95 4.60 -40.44 61.61
N ASP A 96 3.29 -40.34 61.43
CA ASP A 96 2.32 -40.77 62.45
C ASP A 96 2.46 -42.28 62.74
N GLU A 97 2.80 -43.06 61.72
CA GLU A 97 3.18 -44.48 61.79
C GLU A 97 4.44 -44.70 62.65
N GLU A 98 5.54 -43.99 62.41
CA GLU A 98 6.77 -44.09 63.20
C GLU A 98 6.53 -43.70 64.67
N LYS A 99 5.77 -42.63 64.92
CA LYS A 99 5.35 -42.22 66.27
C LYS A 99 4.55 -43.33 66.96
N HIS A 100 3.61 -43.93 66.24
CA HIS A 100 2.80 -45.04 66.75
C HIS A 100 3.68 -46.25 67.11
N PHE A 101 4.54 -46.71 66.21
CA PHE A 101 5.41 -47.87 66.44
C PHE A 101 6.40 -47.63 67.59
N ALA A 102 7.09 -46.48 67.62
CA ALA A 102 8.00 -46.13 68.71
C ALA A 102 7.25 -45.99 70.05
N GLY A 103 6.03 -45.46 70.03
CA GLY A 103 5.17 -45.35 71.21
C GLY A 103 4.70 -46.71 71.74
N GLU A 104 4.37 -47.66 70.87
CA GLU A 104 4.07 -49.05 71.28
C GLU A 104 5.30 -49.76 71.84
N GLU A 105 6.48 -49.59 71.22
CA GLU A 105 7.73 -50.15 71.72
C GLU A 105 8.11 -49.61 73.10
N ALA A 106 7.92 -48.30 73.34
CA ALA A 106 8.15 -47.68 74.64
C ALA A 106 7.17 -48.21 75.71
N ARG A 107 5.88 -48.31 75.38
CA ARG A 107 4.85 -48.88 76.27
C ARG A 107 5.17 -50.32 76.66
N LYS A 108 5.58 -51.15 75.69
CA LYS A 108 5.95 -52.55 75.90
C LYS A 108 7.22 -52.68 76.75
N THR A 109 8.24 -51.87 76.49
CA THR A 109 9.48 -51.82 77.26
C THR A 109 9.20 -51.52 78.75
N VAL A 110 8.29 -50.58 79.01
CA VAL A 110 7.82 -50.25 80.37
C VAL A 110 7.02 -51.37 81.00
N GLU A 111 6.15 -52.05 80.25
CA GLU A 111 5.41 -53.20 80.74
C GLU A 111 6.34 -54.35 81.17
N ASP A 112 7.37 -54.63 80.38
CA ASP A 112 8.35 -55.68 80.67
C ASP A 112 9.29 -55.29 81.84
N ALA A 113 9.71 -54.02 81.93
CA ALA A 113 10.43 -53.51 83.10
C ALA A 113 9.61 -53.63 84.40
N LYS A 114 8.31 -53.27 84.36
CA LYS A 114 7.39 -53.42 85.49
C LYS A 114 7.23 -54.89 85.93
N LYS A 115 7.16 -55.85 84.99
CA LYS A 115 7.16 -57.29 85.33
C LYS A 115 8.44 -57.70 86.06
N VAL A 116 9.60 -57.17 85.67
CA VAL A 116 10.88 -57.46 86.33
C VAL A 116 10.94 -56.87 87.75
N ILE A 117 10.46 -55.63 87.92
CA ILE A 117 10.38 -54.94 89.22
C ILE A 117 9.40 -55.67 90.17
N GLU A 118 8.21 -56.02 89.69
CA GLU A 118 7.20 -56.74 90.48
C GLU A 118 7.71 -58.11 90.94
N ALA A 119 8.34 -58.86 90.04
CA ALA A 119 8.95 -60.16 90.32
C ALA A 119 10.33 -60.08 91.01
N ALA A 120 10.77 -58.91 91.50
CA ALA A 120 12.02 -58.76 92.23
C ALA A 120 11.88 -59.17 93.70
N GLU A 121 12.84 -59.94 94.20
CA GLU A 121 12.96 -60.39 95.60
C GLU A 121 14.10 -59.68 96.36
N SER A 122 14.80 -58.76 95.70
CA SER A 122 15.91 -57.98 96.26
C SER A 122 15.96 -56.57 95.66
N GLN A 123 16.54 -55.62 96.41
CA GLN A 123 16.76 -54.25 95.97
C GLN A 123 17.58 -54.19 94.67
N ASP A 124 18.64 -55.00 94.54
CA ASP A 124 19.46 -55.05 93.33
C ASP A 124 18.64 -55.43 92.08
N ARG A 125 17.67 -56.35 92.21
CA ARG A 125 16.78 -56.72 91.10
C ARG A 125 15.74 -55.65 90.77
N ILE A 126 15.30 -54.85 91.76
CA ILE A 126 14.46 -53.67 91.53
C ILE A 126 15.25 -52.61 90.75
N HIS A 127 16.48 -52.32 91.19
CA HIS A 127 17.37 -51.40 90.50
C HIS A 127 17.66 -51.85 89.06
N GLN A 128 17.97 -53.13 88.83
CA GLN A 128 18.17 -53.68 87.48
C GLN A 128 16.92 -53.58 86.59
N GLY A 129 15.73 -53.83 87.14
CA GLY A 129 14.47 -53.67 86.40
C GLY A 129 14.19 -52.22 86.02
N LYS A 130 14.44 -51.29 86.95
CA LYS A 130 14.37 -49.84 86.71
C LYS A 130 15.37 -49.37 85.66
N GLU A 131 16.65 -49.67 85.86
CA GLU A 131 17.76 -49.27 84.99
C GLU A 131 17.59 -49.85 83.57
N GLY A 132 17.17 -51.11 83.46
CA GLY A 132 16.82 -51.73 82.18
C GLY A 132 15.62 -51.06 81.51
N GLY A 133 14.59 -50.68 82.27
CA GLY A 133 13.44 -49.93 81.75
C GLY A 133 13.81 -48.54 81.23
N LEU A 134 14.52 -47.74 82.03
CA LEU A 134 14.96 -46.40 81.65
C LEU A 134 15.92 -46.45 80.45
N THR A 135 16.87 -47.39 80.44
CA THR A 135 17.81 -47.59 79.32
C THR A 135 17.07 -48.02 78.05
N GLY A 136 16.07 -48.89 78.17
CA GLY A 136 15.23 -49.34 77.06
C GLY A 136 14.44 -48.18 76.44
N ILE A 137 13.78 -47.36 77.25
CA ILE A 137 13.03 -46.17 76.79
C ILE A 137 13.98 -45.17 76.10
N ALA A 138 15.17 -44.92 76.69
CA ALA A 138 16.18 -44.04 76.12
C ALA A 138 16.77 -44.55 74.79
N GLY A 139 16.73 -45.87 74.55
CA GLY A 139 17.17 -46.52 73.31
C GLY A 139 16.17 -46.48 72.15
N ILE A 140 15.01 -45.87 72.33
CA ILE A 140 13.99 -45.72 71.28
C ILE A 140 14.14 -44.32 70.67
N ASN A 141 14.92 -44.17 69.61
CA ASN A 141 15.11 -42.93 68.86
C ASN A 141 14.89 -43.21 67.37
N PRO A 142 13.62 -43.19 66.89
CA PRO A 142 13.30 -43.36 65.47
C PRO A 142 13.88 -42.20 64.64
N VAL A 143 14.19 -42.47 63.37
CA VAL A 143 15.00 -41.54 62.53
C VAL A 143 14.23 -40.80 61.43
N GLY A 144 12.93 -41.06 61.23
CA GLY A 144 12.11 -40.28 60.31
C GLY A 144 12.13 -40.76 58.87
N GLN A 145 12.31 -42.07 58.61
CA GLN A 145 12.57 -42.56 57.23
C GLN A 145 11.37 -42.36 56.31
N ASP A 146 10.16 -42.62 56.83
CA ASP A 146 8.92 -42.62 56.04
C ASP A 146 8.69 -41.27 55.35
N LEU A 147 8.84 -40.16 56.07
CA LEU A 147 8.63 -38.81 55.51
C LEU A 147 9.58 -38.47 54.35
N PHE A 148 10.79 -39.05 54.32
CA PHE A 148 11.72 -38.87 53.20
C PHE A 148 11.44 -39.83 52.03
N LEU A 149 10.86 -41.00 52.30
CA LEU A 149 10.39 -41.92 51.26
C LEU A 149 9.15 -41.37 50.56
N ASP A 150 8.21 -40.81 51.32
CA ASP A 150 7.05 -40.09 50.80
C ASP A 150 7.47 -38.88 49.95
N GLU A 151 8.46 -38.10 50.40
CA GLU A 151 8.98 -36.94 49.66
C GLU A 151 9.65 -37.33 48.31
N ILE A 152 10.21 -38.55 48.21
CA ILE A 152 10.75 -39.12 46.95
C ILE A 152 9.60 -39.54 46.01
N GLU A 153 8.56 -40.19 46.53
CA GLU A 153 7.43 -40.64 45.69
C GLU A 153 6.58 -39.43 45.22
N ASP A 154 6.36 -38.44 46.09
CA ASP A 154 5.70 -37.16 45.77
C ASP A 154 6.35 -36.43 44.58
N GLU A 155 7.67 -36.21 44.59
CA GLU A 155 8.35 -35.50 43.48
C GLU A 155 8.42 -36.37 42.21
N LYS A 156 8.36 -37.70 42.35
CA LYS A 156 8.21 -38.64 41.22
C LYS A 156 6.81 -38.58 40.60
N GLU A 157 5.75 -38.40 41.38
CA GLU A 157 4.40 -38.13 40.87
C GLU A 157 4.33 -36.73 40.20
N ASP A 158 4.86 -35.68 40.84
CA ASP A 158 4.91 -34.32 40.29
C ASP A 158 5.67 -34.31 38.92
N PHE A 159 6.76 -35.07 38.77
CA PHE A 159 7.48 -35.21 37.49
C PHE A 159 6.69 -35.98 36.42
N GLU A 160 5.98 -37.04 36.79
CA GLU A 160 5.14 -37.80 35.86
C GLU A 160 4.00 -36.94 35.30
N GLU A 161 3.42 -36.04 36.10
CA GLU A 161 2.44 -35.06 35.63
C GLU A 161 3.06 -34.14 34.56
N LEU A 162 4.22 -33.53 34.83
CA LEU A 162 4.97 -32.70 33.86
C LEU A 162 5.30 -33.46 32.57
N LEU A 163 5.76 -34.71 32.70
CA LEU A 163 6.11 -35.58 31.58
C LEU A 163 4.91 -35.91 30.70
N SER A 164 3.76 -36.17 31.33
CA SER A 164 2.51 -36.47 30.61
C SER A 164 1.97 -35.28 29.82
N GLY A 165 2.19 -34.06 30.32
CA GLY A 165 1.77 -32.80 29.69
C GLY A 165 2.66 -32.31 28.55
N SER A 166 3.80 -32.96 28.29
CA SER A 166 4.72 -32.58 27.22
C SER A 166 4.23 -33.09 25.84
N GLU A 167 3.86 -32.17 24.94
CA GLU A 167 3.45 -32.51 23.56
C GLU A 167 4.65 -32.66 22.61
N ALA A 168 5.76 -31.95 22.86
CA ALA A 168 6.94 -31.90 21.98
C ALA A 168 7.84 -33.15 22.04
N LEU A 169 7.71 -34.00 23.06
CA LEU A 169 8.55 -35.19 23.25
C LEU A 169 7.89 -36.46 22.68
N SER A 170 8.70 -37.32 22.06
CA SER A 170 8.21 -38.62 21.61
C SER A 170 7.93 -39.55 22.80
N GLU A 171 7.04 -40.53 22.62
CA GLU A 171 6.75 -41.52 23.66
C GLU A 171 7.98 -42.38 24.04
N ALA A 172 8.98 -42.48 23.16
CA ALA A 172 10.26 -43.13 23.46
C ALA A 172 11.12 -42.27 24.39
N ASP A 173 11.20 -40.96 24.15
CA ASP A 173 11.94 -40.02 25.00
C ASP A 173 11.27 -39.91 26.38
N LYS A 174 9.93 -39.82 26.40
CA LYS A 174 9.16 -39.85 27.65
C LYS A 174 9.41 -41.14 28.45
N ALA A 175 9.43 -42.29 27.79
CA ALA A 175 9.75 -43.55 28.45
C ALA A 175 11.15 -43.55 29.07
N ALA A 176 12.15 -42.98 28.39
CA ALA A 176 13.52 -42.88 28.90
C ALA A 176 13.62 -41.98 30.15
N PHE A 177 12.96 -40.82 30.16
CA PHE A 177 12.88 -39.94 31.34
C PHE A 177 12.21 -40.65 32.53
N ARG A 178 11.07 -41.31 32.29
CA ARG A 178 10.33 -42.07 33.32
C ARG A 178 11.17 -43.20 33.91
N GLU A 179 11.87 -43.97 33.08
CA GLU A 179 12.74 -45.06 33.53
C GLU A 179 13.93 -44.53 34.34
N GLY A 180 14.59 -43.45 33.89
CA GLY A 180 15.70 -42.82 34.59
C GLY A 180 15.32 -42.32 35.99
N LEU A 181 14.20 -41.58 36.10
CA LEU A 181 13.72 -41.08 37.39
C LEU A 181 13.28 -42.21 38.32
N ALA A 182 12.53 -43.20 37.82
CA ALA A 182 12.11 -44.35 38.62
C ALA A 182 13.31 -45.17 39.14
N ALA A 183 14.39 -45.28 38.37
CA ALA A 183 15.62 -45.95 38.78
C ALA A 183 16.34 -45.21 39.91
N GLU A 184 16.49 -43.88 39.85
CA GLU A 184 17.14 -43.10 40.91
C GLU A 184 16.25 -43.00 42.17
N ALA A 185 14.93 -42.87 42.02
CA ALA A 185 13.98 -42.94 43.13
C ALA A 185 14.11 -44.27 43.90
N ALA A 186 14.13 -45.39 43.18
CA ALA A 186 14.32 -46.71 43.76
C ALA A 186 15.72 -46.88 44.40
N ARG A 187 16.76 -46.25 43.83
CA ARG A 187 18.12 -46.24 44.38
C ARG A 187 18.17 -45.52 45.73
N ALA A 188 17.61 -44.32 45.81
CA ALA A 188 17.56 -43.49 47.01
C ALA A 188 16.71 -44.15 48.10
N ALA A 189 15.51 -44.62 47.76
CA ALA A 189 14.65 -45.35 48.70
C ALA A 189 15.34 -46.60 49.27
N ALA A 190 16.01 -47.40 48.43
CA ALA A 190 16.76 -48.58 48.86
C ALA A 190 18.08 -48.26 49.59
N ALA A 191 18.55 -47.01 49.57
CA ALA A 191 19.68 -46.54 50.36
C ALA A 191 19.22 -46.02 51.73
N ILE A 192 18.11 -45.28 51.78
CA ILE A 192 17.43 -44.87 53.02
C ILE A 192 17.04 -46.09 53.86
N GLN A 193 16.35 -47.07 53.28
CA GLN A 193 15.89 -48.29 53.97
C GLN A 193 17.04 -49.21 54.47
N LYS A 194 18.29 -48.98 54.07
CA LYS A 194 19.47 -49.68 54.61
C LYS A 194 20.02 -49.03 55.88
N LEU A 195 19.65 -47.79 56.16
CA LEU A 195 19.98 -47.10 57.40
C LEU A 195 19.08 -47.63 58.53
N ALA A 196 19.55 -47.57 59.77
CA ALA A 196 18.77 -48.07 60.90
C ALA A 196 17.55 -47.16 61.15
N ALA A 197 16.35 -47.75 61.19
CA ALA A 197 15.10 -47.03 61.47
C ALA A 197 15.02 -46.46 62.90
N ASN A 198 15.81 -47.02 63.82
CA ASN A 198 15.92 -46.62 65.23
C ASN A 198 17.39 -46.62 65.67
N ALA A 199 17.77 -45.69 66.55
CA ALA A 199 19.13 -45.58 67.09
C ALA A 199 19.19 -45.70 68.61
N ALA A 200 20.31 -46.20 69.14
CA ALA A 200 20.49 -46.44 70.58
C ALA A 200 20.63 -45.13 71.39
N THR A 201 20.94 -44.01 70.74
CA THR A 201 21.01 -42.67 71.34
C THR A 201 20.44 -41.60 70.40
N ALA A 202 19.99 -40.47 70.95
CA ALA A 202 19.48 -39.34 70.17
C ALA A 202 20.54 -38.77 69.20
N ALA A 203 21.82 -38.71 69.60
CA ALA A 203 22.91 -38.22 68.75
C ALA A 203 23.19 -39.16 67.56
N GLU A 204 23.04 -40.46 67.74
CA GLU A 204 23.10 -41.42 66.64
C GLU A 204 21.88 -41.31 65.72
N ALA A 205 20.68 -41.06 66.26
CA ALA A 205 19.48 -40.83 65.47
C ALA A 205 19.63 -39.58 64.57
N GLU A 206 20.12 -38.47 65.12
CA GLU A 206 20.40 -37.23 64.36
C GLU A 206 21.44 -37.49 63.24
N ALA A 207 22.51 -38.22 63.55
CA ALA A 207 23.55 -38.59 62.58
C ALA A 207 23.06 -39.57 61.49
N ILE A 208 22.05 -40.39 61.77
CA ILE A 208 21.39 -41.25 60.78
C ILE A 208 20.39 -40.43 59.94
N GLN A 209 19.55 -39.61 60.58
CA GLN A 209 18.60 -38.73 59.92
C GLN A 209 19.29 -37.77 58.95
N SER A 210 20.47 -37.24 59.29
CA SER A 210 21.31 -36.45 58.39
C SER A 210 21.72 -37.22 57.12
N LYS A 211 21.97 -38.54 57.21
CA LYS A 211 22.26 -39.39 56.05
C LYS A 211 21.03 -39.72 55.22
N VAL A 212 19.89 -39.96 55.88
CA VAL A 212 18.58 -40.14 55.20
C VAL A 212 18.27 -38.89 54.37
N ALA A 213 18.37 -37.71 54.98
CA ALA A 213 18.14 -36.42 54.33
C ALA A 213 19.12 -36.15 53.17
N ALA A 214 20.39 -36.56 53.30
CA ALA A 214 21.38 -36.43 52.23
C ALA A 214 21.06 -37.30 51.00
N GLU A 215 20.60 -38.54 51.21
CA GLU A 215 20.20 -39.44 50.12
C GLU A 215 18.90 -38.97 49.44
N ALA A 216 17.92 -38.48 50.21
CA ALA A 216 16.72 -37.86 49.65
C ALA A 216 17.06 -36.58 48.86
N ASN A 217 17.96 -35.73 49.36
CA ASN A 217 18.39 -34.53 48.66
C ASN A 217 19.13 -34.84 47.34
N HIS A 218 19.90 -35.93 47.27
CA HIS A 218 20.51 -36.41 46.03
C HIS A 218 19.45 -36.72 44.96
N PHE A 219 18.37 -37.43 45.33
CA PHE A 219 17.25 -37.68 44.43
C PHE A 219 16.54 -36.40 43.98
N LEU A 220 16.22 -35.47 44.91
CA LEU A 220 15.56 -34.21 44.56
C LEU A 220 16.40 -33.36 43.59
N LYS A 221 17.73 -33.33 43.78
CA LYS A 221 18.66 -32.68 42.83
C LYS A 221 18.63 -33.34 41.46
N PHE A 222 18.63 -34.66 41.39
CA PHE A 222 18.50 -35.42 40.15
C PHE A 222 17.15 -35.16 39.45
N ALA A 223 16.05 -35.09 40.19
CA ALA A 223 14.72 -34.81 39.66
C ALA A 223 14.64 -33.42 39.01
N ALA A 224 15.15 -32.38 39.65
CA ALA A 224 15.19 -31.03 39.05
C ALA A 224 16.15 -30.91 37.85
N ALA A 225 17.29 -31.59 37.88
CA ALA A 225 18.17 -31.68 36.71
C ALA A 225 17.46 -32.37 35.53
N SER A 226 16.59 -33.35 35.83
CA SER A 226 15.74 -34.03 34.85
C SER A 226 14.60 -33.14 34.34
N GLU A 227 13.99 -32.29 35.18
CA GLU A 227 13.01 -31.27 34.72
C GLU A 227 13.66 -30.26 33.75
N LEU A 228 14.91 -29.86 34.00
CA LEU A 228 15.68 -29.03 33.06
C LEU A 228 15.99 -29.76 31.75
N ASP A 229 16.34 -31.05 31.79
CA ASP A 229 16.55 -31.85 30.56
C ASP A 229 15.26 -32.02 29.75
N LEU A 230 14.13 -32.27 30.42
CA LEU A 230 12.82 -32.33 29.77
C LEU A 230 12.45 -31.01 29.09
N THR A 231 12.66 -29.89 29.79
CA THR A 231 12.39 -28.55 29.26
C THR A 231 13.32 -28.20 28.10
N LEU A 232 14.61 -28.54 28.21
CA LEU A 232 15.59 -28.39 27.14
C LEU A 232 15.20 -29.23 25.92
N ALA A 233 14.86 -30.50 26.10
CA ALA A 233 14.52 -31.41 25.01
C ALA A 233 13.28 -30.94 24.24
N ALA A 234 12.24 -30.45 24.94
CA ALA A 234 11.11 -29.78 24.30
C ALA A 234 11.56 -28.53 23.52
N LYS A 235 12.37 -27.66 24.15
CA LYS A 235 12.86 -26.43 23.51
C LYS A 235 13.69 -26.70 22.25
N LEU A 236 14.49 -27.78 22.24
CA LEU A 236 15.28 -28.19 21.08
C LEU A 236 14.42 -28.80 19.96
N ALA A 237 13.26 -29.38 20.27
CA ALA A 237 12.29 -29.78 19.26
C ALA A 237 11.65 -28.54 18.61
N ASP A 238 11.15 -27.59 19.41
CA ASP A 238 10.56 -26.33 18.91
C ASP A 238 11.52 -25.55 17.99
N LEU A 239 12.79 -25.42 18.41
CA LEU A 239 13.82 -24.72 17.63
C LEU A 239 14.12 -25.40 16.28
N LYS A 240 14.04 -26.73 16.22
CA LYS A 240 14.29 -27.52 15.02
C LYS A 240 13.11 -27.53 14.05
N GLU A 241 11.89 -27.40 14.56
CA GLU A 241 10.67 -27.36 13.74
C GLU A 241 10.29 -25.96 13.26
N ASN A 242 10.94 -24.90 13.79
CA ASN A 242 10.71 -23.52 13.36
C ASN A 242 11.19 -23.29 11.91
N PRO A 243 10.28 -23.04 10.94
CA PRO A 243 10.63 -22.93 9.53
C PRO A 243 11.33 -21.61 9.18
N ASN A 244 11.28 -20.61 10.05
CA ASN A 244 11.86 -19.29 9.79
C ASN A 244 13.36 -19.22 10.12
N LEU A 245 13.90 -20.20 10.84
CA LEU A 245 15.31 -20.22 11.26
C LEU A 245 16.17 -21.00 10.28
N SER A 246 17.29 -20.41 9.86
CA SER A 246 18.34 -21.11 9.11
C SER A 246 18.98 -22.24 9.93
N GLU A 247 19.69 -23.16 9.26
CA GLU A 247 20.47 -24.19 9.98
C GLU A 247 21.50 -23.58 10.94
N ALA A 248 22.04 -22.38 10.65
CA ALA A 248 23.01 -21.71 11.51
C ALA A 248 22.35 -21.04 12.73
N GLU A 249 21.22 -20.35 12.54
CA GLU A 249 20.40 -19.78 13.61
C GLU A 249 19.89 -20.88 14.56
N GLN A 250 19.39 -22.00 14.02
CA GLN A 250 18.97 -23.16 14.81
C GLN A 250 20.11 -23.71 15.69
N GLN A 251 21.32 -23.86 15.14
CA GLN A 251 22.50 -24.33 15.89
C GLN A 251 22.92 -23.33 16.98
N TYR A 252 22.85 -22.03 16.70
CA TYR A 252 23.16 -20.97 17.65
C TYR A 252 22.23 -21.01 18.87
N PHE A 253 20.91 -20.97 18.65
CA PHE A 253 19.93 -20.96 19.74
C PHE A 253 19.87 -22.29 20.49
N LYS A 254 20.14 -23.41 19.81
CA LYS A 254 20.38 -24.71 20.47
C LYS A 254 21.54 -24.63 21.46
N ALA A 255 22.69 -24.09 21.04
CA ALA A 255 23.86 -24.00 21.91
C ALA A 255 23.61 -23.08 23.12
N GLU A 256 22.84 -22.00 22.96
CA GLU A 256 22.48 -21.12 24.07
C GLU A 256 21.49 -21.79 25.05
N ALA A 257 20.53 -22.58 24.55
CA ALA A 257 19.64 -23.38 25.39
C ALA A 257 20.39 -24.47 26.18
N GLU A 258 21.29 -25.21 25.52
CA GLU A 258 22.16 -26.20 26.17
C GLU A 258 23.07 -25.55 27.24
N LYS A 259 23.59 -24.35 26.97
CA LYS A 259 24.40 -23.55 27.90
C LYS A 259 23.59 -23.06 29.10
N ALA A 260 22.36 -22.59 28.92
CA ALA A 260 21.46 -22.20 30.00
C ALA A 260 21.14 -23.38 30.93
N ALA A 261 20.73 -24.53 30.36
CA ALA A 261 20.51 -25.76 31.11
C ALA A 261 21.77 -26.23 31.85
N GLY A 262 22.92 -26.21 31.17
CA GLY A 262 24.21 -26.63 31.73
C GLY A 262 24.80 -25.68 32.79
N LEU A 263 24.33 -24.43 32.89
CA LEU A 263 24.60 -23.54 34.02
C LEU A 263 23.74 -23.93 35.22
N ALA A 264 22.42 -23.95 35.03
CA ALA A 264 21.47 -24.21 36.12
C ALA A 264 21.65 -25.60 36.77
N LYS A 265 22.01 -26.64 36.00
CA LYS A 265 22.32 -27.96 36.58
C LYS A 265 23.52 -27.95 37.52
N ARG A 266 24.55 -27.15 37.23
CA ARG A 266 25.71 -27.02 38.13
C ARG A 266 25.33 -26.27 39.41
N GLU A 267 24.52 -25.22 39.30
CA GLU A 267 24.00 -24.50 40.47
C GLU A 267 23.09 -25.38 41.34
N ILE A 268 22.29 -26.27 40.74
CA ILE A 268 21.52 -27.33 41.43
C ILE A 268 22.46 -28.32 42.16
N GLU A 269 23.52 -28.78 41.49
CA GLU A 269 24.48 -29.73 42.06
C GLU A 269 25.23 -29.11 43.25
N ASP A 270 25.69 -27.86 43.11
CA ASP A 270 26.45 -27.10 44.11
C ASP A 270 25.60 -26.58 45.30
N ALA A 271 24.26 -26.57 45.20
CA ALA A 271 23.38 -25.99 46.22
C ALA A 271 23.49 -26.66 47.61
N GLU A 272 23.70 -25.88 48.68
CA GLU A 272 23.85 -26.39 50.06
C GLU A 272 22.50 -26.59 50.82
N ASP A 273 21.39 -26.12 50.26
CA ASP A 273 20.03 -26.28 50.79
C ASP A 273 18.97 -26.25 49.67
N SER A 274 17.72 -26.53 50.05
CA SER A 274 16.58 -26.56 49.15
C SER A 274 16.24 -25.20 48.55
N GLU A 275 16.52 -24.08 49.23
CA GLU A 275 16.12 -22.76 48.77
C GLU A 275 17.03 -22.29 47.63
N VAL A 276 18.35 -22.46 47.78
CA VAL A 276 19.33 -22.22 46.69
C VAL A 276 19.05 -23.14 45.50
N PHE A 277 18.73 -24.41 45.78
CA PHE A 277 18.36 -25.42 44.79
C PHE A 277 17.11 -25.04 43.99
N ASP A 278 16.01 -24.66 44.66
CA ASP A 278 14.76 -24.25 44.01
C ASP A 278 14.94 -22.98 43.18
N GLN A 279 15.78 -22.05 43.65
CA GLN A 279 16.14 -20.83 42.92
C GLN A 279 16.93 -21.15 41.63
N ALA A 280 17.94 -22.03 41.71
CA ALA A 280 18.71 -22.47 40.54
C ALA A 280 17.83 -23.18 39.50
N LYS A 281 16.92 -24.06 39.96
CA LYS A 281 15.90 -24.72 39.12
C LYS A 281 15.01 -23.69 38.41
N ALA A 282 14.44 -22.75 39.16
CA ALA A 282 13.57 -21.71 38.60
C ALA A 282 14.30 -20.78 37.61
N ALA A 283 15.53 -20.39 37.93
CA ALA A 283 16.36 -19.54 37.06
C ALA A 283 16.72 -20.26 35.75
N GLY A 284 17.08 -21.55 35.81
CA GLY A 284 17.36 -22.37 34.63
C GLY A 284 16.16 -22.54 33.70
N LEU A 285 15.00 -22.87 34.27
CA LEU A 285 13.75 -22.99 33.50
C LEU A 285 13.39 -21.65 32.84
N ALA A 286 13.51 -20.53 33.57
CA ALA A 286 13.27 -19.20 33.02
C ALA A 286 14.26 -18.84 31.90
N ALA A 287 15.55 -19.18 32.04
CA ALA A 287 16.57 -18.91 31.04
C ALA A 287 16.36 -19.70 29.74
N ILE A 288 15.96 -20.98 29.82
CA ILE A 288 15.60 -21.78 28.63
C ILE A 288 14.31 -21.24 27.99
N ALA A 289 13.31 -20.89 28.80
CA ALA A 289 12.03 -20.37 28.32
C ALA A 289 12.18 -19.05 27.56
N ALA A 290 13.06 -18.14 28.03
CA ALA A 290 13.28 -16.80 27.46
C ALA A 290 13.93 -16.79 26.06
N ILE A 291 14.31 -17.95 25.51
CA ILE A 291 14.89 -18.05 24.16
C ILE A 291 13.77 -17.96 23.12
N HIS A 292 13.57 -16.78 22.54
CA HIS A 292 12.54 -16.52 21.53
C HIS A 292 13.18 -15.97 20.24
N PRO A 293 13.75 -16.85 19.40
CA PRO A 293 14.53 -16.41 18.25
C PRO A 293 13.66 -15.82 17.13
N VAL A 294 14.23 -14.90 16.39
CA VAL A 294 13.67 -14.27 15.19
C VAL A 294 14.54 -14.68 14.01
N GLY A 295 13.93 -15.27 12.98
CA GLY A 295 14.64 -15.76 11.80
C GLY A 295 14.83 -14.66 10.77
N LYS A 296 16.08 -14.45 10.33
CA LYS A 296 16.46 -13.38 9.40
C LYS A 296 17.25 -13.90 8.21
N GLU A 297 18.14 -14.87 8.42
CA GLU A 297 19.09 -15.30 7.40
C GLU A 297 18.40 -15.81 6.12
N LEU A 298 17.30 -16.58 6.25
CA LEU A 298 16.55 -17.10 5.10
C LEU A 298 15.94 -15.98 4.23
N ILE A 299 15.30 -14.99 4.85
CA ILE A 299 14.68 -13.84 4.16
C ILE A 299 15.75 -12.94 3.52
N LEU A 300 16.91 -12.80 4.16
CA LEU A 300 18.04 -12.06 3.59
C LEU A 300 18.65 -12.77 2.37
N GLU A 301 18.62 -14.11 2.33
CA GLU A 301 19.00 -14.93 1.18
C GLU A 301 17.96 -14.82 0.06
N GLU A 302 16.66 -14.98 0.36
CA GLU A 302 15.55 -14.87 -0.61
C GLU A 302 15.54 -13.50 -1.33
N ILE A 303 15.65 -12.40 -0.58
CA ILE A 303 15.79 -11.03 -1.14
C ILE A 303 17.00 -10.92 -2.11
N GLU A 304 18.11 -11.60 -1.82
CA GLU A 304 19.33 -11.56 -2.63
C GLU A 304 19.21 -12.46 -3.89
N GLU A 305 18.55 -13.61 -3.79
CA GLU A 305 18.25 -14.49 -4.92
C GLU A 305 17.30 -13.79 -5.92
N ASP A 306 16.21 -13.21 -5.43
CA ASP A 306 15.23 -12.48 -6.24
C ASP A 306 15.83 -11.23 -6.92
N ARG A 307 16.66 -10.47 -6.18
CA ARG A 307 17.45 -9.37 -6.75
C ARG A 307 18.33 -9.84 -7.90
N THR A 308 18.95 -11.02 -7.73
CA THR A 308 19.84 -11.62 -8.71
C THR A 308 19.08 -12.21 -9.90
N GLU A 309 17.83 -12.66 -9.73
CA GLU A 309 16.97 -13.07 -10.85
C GLU A 309 16.58 -11.87 -11.71
N ILE A 310 16.01 -10.82 -11.11
CA ILE A 310 15.51 -9.67 -11.87
C ILE A 310 16.65 -8.88 -12.53
N PHE A 311 17.84 -8.81 -11.91
CA PHE A 311 19.03 -8.24 -12.55
C PHE A 311 19.36 -8.94 -13.88
N LYS A 312 19.31 -10.28 -13.94
CA LYS A 312 19.55 -11.01 -15.20
C LYS A 312 18.49 -10.70 -16.26
N ALA A 313 17.23 -10.49 -15.86
CA ALA A 313 16.17 -10.10 -16.77
C ALA A 313 16.39 -8.68 -17.35
N ILE A 314 16.80 -7.73 -16.51
CA ILE A 314 17.15 -6.36 -16.92
C ILE A 314 18.38 -6.36 -17.84
N GLU A 315 19.45 -7.07 -17.47
CA GLU A 315 20.66 -7.23 -18.29
C GLU A 315 20.37 -7.85 -19.67
N SER A 316 19.39 -8.76 -19.74
CA SER A 316 19.00 -9.49 -20.95
C SER A 316 17.95 -8.75 -21.81
N SER A 317 17.39 -7.62 -21.35
CA SER A 317 16.44 -6.83 -22.13
C SER A 317 17.17 -6.15 -23.29
N ASP A 318 16.74 -6.38 -24.53
CA ASP A 318 17.24 -5.63 -25.70
C ASP A 318 16.50 -4.27 -25.87
N SER A 319 15.27 -4.17 -25.35
CA SER A 319 14.36 -3.03 -25.50
C SER A 319 14.71 -1.83 -24.62
N LEU A 320 15.34 -2.06 -23.46
CA LEU A 320 15.80 -0.99 -22.58
C LEU A 320 17.08 -0.33 -23.09
N SER A 321 17.15 1.01 -23.00
CA SER A 321 18.40 1.76 -23.21
C SER A 321 19.43 1.45 -22.13
N ALA A 322 20.69 1.85 -22.33
CA ALA A 322 21.73 1.67 -21.30
C ALA A 322 21.37 2.43 -20.00
N GLU A 323 20.80 3.63 -20.15
CA GLU A 323 20.28 4.45 -19.07
C GLU A 323 19.07 3.80 -18.38
N GLY A 324 18.18 3.17 -19.16
CA GLY A 324 17.00 2.45 -18.67
C GLY A 324 17.36 1.22 -17.84
N ARG A 325 18.27 0.37 -18.34
CA ARG A 325 18.81 -0.78 -17.58
C ARG A 325 19.45 -0.32 -16.27
N ALA A 326 20.31 0.70 -16.32
CA ALA A 326 20.96 1.26 -15.13
C ALA A 326 19.96 1.86 -14.12
N ALA A 327 18.85 2.46 -14.58
CA ALA A 327 17.79 2.97 -13.71
C ALA A 327 17.03 1.82 -13.01
N ALA A 328 16.67 0.77 -13.74
CA ALA A 328 15.97 -0.41 -13.21
C ALA A 328 16.86 -1.20 -12.22
N GLU A 329 18.12 -1.47 -12.59
CA GLU A 329 19.12 -2.07 -11.69
C GLU A 329 19.28 -1.27 -10.39
N LYS A 330 19.35 0.06 -10.49
CA LYS A 330 19.44 0.94 -9.32
C LYS A 330 18.18 0.89 -8.47
N GLN A 331 16.99 0.92 -9.07
CA GLN A 331 15.72 0.84 -8.35
C GLN A 331 15.59 -0.46 -7.54
N VAL A 332 15.86 -1.59 -8.19
CA VAL A 332 15.89 -2.91 -7.56
C VAL A 332 16.97 -2.98 -6.47
N GLY A 333 18.18 -2.50 -6.75
CA GLY A 333 19.31 -2.51 -5.81
C GLY A 333 19.05 -1.66 -4.56
N ASP A 334 18.50 -0.46 -4.73
CA ASP A 334 18.11 0.41 -3.62
C ASP A 334 16.96 -0.19 -2.80
N ALA A 335 16.03 -0.91 -3.44
CA ALA A 335 14.92 -1.60 -2.76
C ALA A 335 15.38 -2.82 -1.96
N ALA A 336 16.18 -3.71 -2.57
CA ALA A 336 16.76 -4.87 -1.89
C ALA A 336 17.61 -4.43 -0.68
N LYS A 337 18.46 -3.42 -0.87
CA LYS A 337 19.25 -2.84 0.21
C LYS A 337 18.38 -2.31 1.34
N ARG A 338 17.30 -1.58 1.04
CA ARG A 338 16.38 -1.05 2.06
C ARG A 338 15.72 -2.17 2.86
N ALA A 339 15.25 -3.23 2.20
CA ALA A 339 14.66 -4.38 2.86
C ALA A 339 15.69 -5.13 3.73
N GLN A 340 16.90 -5.38 3.20
CA GLN A 340 17.99 -5.98 3.97
C GLN A 340 18.38 -5.14 5.21
N GLU A 341 18.49 -3.81 5.07
CA GLU A 341 18.76 -2.90 6.20
C GLU A 341 17.61 -2.88 7.22
N ALA A 342 16.35 -3.02 6.80
CA ALA A 342 15.19 -3.10 7.68
C ALA A 342 15.11 -4.43 8.45
N VAL A 343 15.30 -5.57 7.76
CA VAL A 343 15.31 -6.91 8.38
C VAL A 343 16.45 -7.04 9.40
N LEU A 344 17.63 -6.50 9.08
CA LEU A 344 18.77 -6.48 10.01
C LEU A 344 18.56 -5.57 11.23
N ALA A 345 17.63 -4.61 11.18
CA ALA A 345 17.37 -3.66 12.28
C ALA A 345 16.49 -4.23 13.40
N TYR A 346 15.79 -5.35 13.18
CA TYR A 346 15.08 -6.07 14.24
C TYR A 346 16.08 -6.80 15.17
N ASP A 347 15.69 -7.11 16.40
CA ASP A 347 16.52 -7.93 17.30
C ASP A 347 16.55 -9.41 16.86
N GLU A 348 17.62 -10.14 17.18
CA GLU A 348 17.74 -11.59 16.90
C GLU A 348 16.89 -12.46 17.84
N GLN A 349 16.48 -11.89 18.97
CA GLN A 349 15.70 -12.57 20.00
C GLN A 349 14.69 -11.59 20.61
N ALA A 350 13.44 -12.01 20.73
CA ALA A 350 12.36 -11.21 21.29
C ALA A 350 12.15 -11.45 22.80
N ASP A 351 11.42 -10.54 23.46
CA ASP A 351 11.06 -10.65 24.89
C ASP A 351 10.21 -11.89 25.22
N ASN A 352 9.41 -12.37 24.26
CA ASN A 352 8.47 -13.48 24.42
C ASN A 352 8.07 -14.08 23.06
N ALA A 353 7.45 -15.26 23.06
CA ALA A 353 7.05 -15.97 21.84
C ALA A 353 6.12 -15.16 20.91
N ALA A 354 5.12 -14.45 21.46
CA ALA A 354 4.20 -13.64 20.66
C ALA A 354 4.87 -12.39 20.08
N ALA A 355 5.89 -11.85 20.75
CA ALA A 355 6.72 -10.79 20.20
C ALA A 355 7.62 -11.30 19.05
N ALA A 356 8.16 -12.52 19.15
CA ALA A 356 8.93 -13.14 18.06
C ALA A 356 8.05 -13.38 16.82
N GLU A 357 6.85 -13.96 16.99
CA GLU A 357 5.86 -14.14 15.91
C GLU A 357 5.53 -12.82 15.21
N LYS A 358 5.22 -11.78 15.99
CA LYS A 358 4.94 -10.44 15.43
C LYS A 358 6.14 -9.83 14.70
N ILE A 359 7.36 -9.98 15.21
CA ILE A 359 8.56 -9.48 14.51
C ILE A 359 8.75 -10.25 13.20
N GLN A 360 8.46 -11.55 13.16
CA GLN A 360 8.50 -12.34 11.92
C GLN A 360 7.46 -11.86 10.90
N GLU A 361 6.23 -11.54 11.32
CA GLU A 361 5.22 -10.91 10.45
C GLU A 361 5.72 -9.57 9.87
N GLN A 362 6.43 -8.77 10.68
CA GLN A 362 7.00 -7.51 10.22
C GLN A 362 8.14 -7.71 9.23
N ILE A 363 9.03 -8.69 9.45
CA ILE A 363 10.11 -9.07 8.51
C ILE A 363 9.53 -9.51 7.16
N ALA A 364 8.49 -10.36 7.15
CA ALA A 364 7.80 -10.77 5.93
C ALA A 364 7.09 -9.60 5.21
N ALA A 365 6.69 -8.55 5.94
CA ALA A 365 6.14 -7.34 5.34
C ALA A 365 7.22 -6.47 4.65
N GLU A 366 8.46 -6.43 5.17
CA GLU A 366 9.58 -5.75 4.49
C GLU A 366 9.93 -6.45 3.16
N GLU A 367 9.95 -7.79 3.17
CA GLU A 367 10.15 -8.63 1.98
C GLU A 367 9.03 -8.43 0.94
N LEU A 368 7.76 -8.46 1.36
CA LEU A 368 6.63 -8.16 0.48
C LEU A 368 6.75 -6.76 -0.14
N GLY A 369 7.25 -5.77 0.62
CA GLY A 369 7.56 -4.43 0.11
C GLY A 369 8.61 -4.45 -1.00
N PHE A 370 9.65 -5.27 -0.87
CA PHE A 370 10.66 -5.48 -1.92
C PHE A 370 10.08 -6.20 -3.15
N LEU A 371 9.32 -7.28 -2.95
CA LEU A 371 8.70 -8.07 -4.02
C LEU A 371 7.74 -7.24 -4.90
N LYS A 372 7.00 -6.29 -4.29
CA LYS A 372 6.19 -5.31 -5.04
C LYS A 372 7.01 -4.44 -5.98
N VAL A 373 8.20 -3.98 -5.55
CA VAL A 373 9.11 -3.22 -6.41
C VAL A 373 9.58 -4.09 -7.58
N LEU A 374 9.86 -5.37 -7.35
CA LEU A 374 10.22 -6.29 -8.45
C LEU A 374 9.07 -6.50 -9.43
N ALA A 375 7.84 -6.66 -8.94
CA ALA A 375 6.65 -6.77 -9.77
C ALA A 375 6.43 -5.50 -10.62
N ALA A 376 6.60 -4.31 -10.04
CA ALA A 376 6.55 -3.04 -10.76
C ALA A 376 7.63 -2.94 -11.86
N VAL A 377 8.86 -3.39 -11.58
CA VAL A 377 9.95 -3.41 -12.57
C VAL A 377 9.70 -4.44 -13.68
N ARG A 378 9.04 -5.57 -13.39
CA ARG A 378 8.58 -6.54 -14.41
C ARG A 378 7.50 -5.95 -15.32
N VAL A 379 6.62 -5.08 -14.81
CA VAL A 379 5.67 -4.30 -15.65
C VAL A 379 6.42 -3.32 -16.55
N ASP A 380 7.39 -2.58 -16.02
CA ASP A 380 8.16 -1.59 -16.80
C ASP A 380 9.02 -2.23 -17.90
N LEU A 381 9.55 -3.42 -17.65
CA LEU A 381 10.25 -4.22 -18.66
C LEU A 381 9.30 -4.63 -19.81
N ALA A 382 8.13 -5.18 -19.49
CA ALA A 382 7.14 -5.56 -20.50
C ALA A 382 6.56 -4.36 -21.27
N ALA A 383 6.43 -3.20 -20.62
CA ALA A 383 6.05 -1.94 -21.27
C ALA A 383 7.12 -1.49 -22.29
N ALA A 384 8.41 -1.57 -21.92
CA ALA A 384 9.52 -1.25 -22.81
C ALA A 384 9.60 -2.22 -24.00
N ASP A 385 9.40 -3.52 -23.78
CA ASP A 385 9.33 -4.52 -24.85
C ASP A 385 8.19 -4.22 -25.82
N LYS A 386 6.97 -3.95 -25.32
CA LYS A 386 5.82 -3.58 -26.16
C LYS A 386 6.07 -2.31 -26.98
N ALA A 387 6.65 -1.28 -26.37
CA ALA A 387 6.97 -0.03 -27.06
C ALA A 387 8.07 -0.19 -28.12
N ALA A 388 9.04 -1.07 -27.88
CA ALA A 388 10.06 -1.42 -28.86
C ALA A 388 9.46 -2.17 -30.06
N ASP A 389 8.59 -3.16 -29.82
CA ASP A 389 7.87 -3.89 -30.87
C ASP A 389 7.09 -2.94 -31.79
N LEU A 390 6.30 -2.02 -31.22
CA LEU A 390 5.53 -1.03 -31.99
C LEU A 390 6.43 -0.14 -32.87
N LYS A 391 7.58 0.30 -32.35
CA LYS A 391 8.55 1.13 -33.11
C LYS A 391 9.22 0.41 -34.28
N THR A 392 9.05 -0.90 -34.41
CA THR A 392 9.50 -1.66 -35.59
C THR A 392 8.44 -1.76 -36.70
N ASN A 393 7.19 -1.33 -36.43
CA ASN A 393 6.09 -1.38 -37.39
C ASN A 393 6.20 -0.22 -38.39
N PRO A 394 6.45 -0.47 -39.69
CA PRO A 394 6.63 0.59 -40.69
C PRO A 394 5.32 1.28 -41.09
N ASN A 395 4.17 0.76 -40.67
CA ASN A 395 2.85 1.26 -41.07
C ASN A 395 2.30 2.33 -40.12
N LEU A 396 3.00 2.69 -39.04
CA LEU A 396 2.50 3.65 -38.03
C LEU A 396 3.13 5.02 -38.20
N SER A 397 2.33 6.08 -38.08
CA SER A 397 2.85 7.45 -37.99
C SER A 397 3.60 7.71 -36.68
N GLU A 398 4.31 8.85 -36.60
CA GLU A 398 4.93 9.30 -35.35
C GLU A 398 3.87 9.59 -34.27
N ALA A 399 2.72 10.18 -34.64
CA ALA A 399 1.65 10.48 -33.69
C ALA A 399 0.86 9.24 -33.22
N GLU A 400 0.65 8.23 -34.09
CA GLU A 400 0.07 6.94 -33.68
C GLU A 400 1.01 6.15 -32.76
N LEU A 401 2.33 6.26 -32.97
CA LEU A 401 3.34 5.69 -32.08
C LEU A 401 3.34 6.39 -30.71
N ASP A 402 3.24 7.71 -30.67
CA ASP A 402 3.16 8.49 -29.44
C ASP A 402 1.86 8.22 -28.67
N GLU A 403 0.69 8.19 -29.34
CA GLU A 403 -0.60 7.85 -28.70
C GLU A 403 -0.59 6.42 -28.15
N ALA A 404 0.04 5.47 -28.85
CA ALA A 404 0.19 4.10 -28.37
C ALA A 404 1.19 4.01 -27.20
N GLN A 405 2.27 4.81 -27.20
CA GLN A 405 3.21 4.87 -26.08
C GLN A 405 2.54 5.47 -24.83
N GLU A 406 1.75 6.55 -24.97
CA GLU A 406 0.98 7.13 -23.86
C GLU A 406 0.03 6.10 -23.25
N LYS A 407 -0.69 5.31 -24.08
CA LYS A 407 -1.56 4.22 -23.61
C LYS A 407 -0.79 3.12 -22.86
N ILE A 408 0.43 2.77 -23.30
CA ILE A 408 1.30 1.81 -22.60
C ILE A 408 1.75 2.38 -21.25
N GLU A 409 2.21 3.63 -21.21
CA GLU A 409 2.66 4.30 -19.99
C GLU A 409 1.53 4.45 -18.97
N ALA A 410 0.32 4.82 -19.41
CA ALA A 410 -0.88 4.88 -18.58
C ALA A 410 -1.27 3.50 -18.00
N ALA A 411 -1.24 2.44 -18.83
CA ALA A 411 -1.51 1.08 -18.39
C ALA A 411 -0.45 0.57 -17.38
N ALA A 412 0.83 0.87 -17.62
CA ALA A 412 1.92 0.54 -16.71
C ALA A 412 1.80 1.28 -15.37
N ALA A 413 1.41 2.57 -15.39
CA ALA A 413 1.15 3.35 -14.18
C ALA A 413 -0.01 2.77 -13.36
N ALA A 414 -1.13 2.45 -14.01
CA ALA A 414 -2.29 1.84 -13.34
C ALA A 414 -1.96 0.47 -12.72
N ALA A 415 -1.19 -0.37 -13.42
CA ALA A 415 -0.72 -1.66 -12.92
C ALA A 415 0.19 -1.49 -11.68
N LYS A 416 1.12 -0.53 -11.71
CA LYS A 416 2.01 -0.25 -10.58
C LYS A 416 1.25 0.26 -9.35
N GLU A 417 0.20 1.05 -9.53
CA GLU A 417 -0.64 1.52 -8.41
C GLU A 417 -1.33 0.35 -7.67
N VAL A 418 -1.91 -0.62 -8.41
CA VAL A 418 -2.58 -1.77 -7.77
C VAL A 418 -1.58 -2.79 -7.18
N ILE A 419 -0.38 -2.92 -7.74
CA ILE A 419 0.71 -3.71 -7.14
C ILE A 419 1.09 -3.13 -5.77
N GLU A 420 1.28 -1.81 -5.68
CA GLU A 420 1.63 -1.13 -4.41
C GLU A 420 0.56 -1.36 -3.33
N GLN A 421 -0.72 -1.37 -3.71
CA GLN A 421 -1.85 -1.61 -2.80
C GLN A 421 -2.04 -3.07 -2.37
N SER A 422 -1.35 -4.03 -3.02
CA SER A 422 -1.57 -5.47 -2.80
C SER A 422 -1.25 -5.92 -1.36
N ALA A 423 -2.09 -6.75 -0.75
CA ALA A 423 -1.93 -7.22 0.62
C ALA A 423 -1.09 -8.50 0.75
N SER A 424 -0.75 -9.15 -0.37
CA SER A 424 0.04 -10.39 -0.41
C SER A 424 0.83 -10.51 -1.71
N LEU A 425 1.85 -11.39 -1.72
CA LEU A 425 2.63 -11.69 -2.93
C LEU A 425 1.75 -12.17 -4.08
N SER A 426 0.87 -13.16 -3.83
CA SER A 426 -0.02 -13.70 -4.86
C SER A 426 -0.95 -12.66 -5.48
N GLU A 427 -1.33 -11.62 -4.72
CA GLU A 427 -2.13 -10.49 -5.23
C GLU A 427 -1.26 -9.54 -6.07
N ALA A 428 -0.02 -9.25 -5.64
CA ALA A 428 0.94 -8.46 -6.41
C ALA A 428 1.30 -9.14 -7.74
N GLU A 429 1.52 -10.46 -7.75
CA GLU A 429 1.74 -11.27 -8.96
C GLU A 429 0.53 -11.27 -9.89
N GLN A 430 -0.69 -11.42 -9.34
CA GLN A 430 -1.93 -11.34 -10.12
C GLN A 430 -2.11 -9.95 -10.76
N ASN A 431 -1.82 -8.89 -10.01
CA ASN A 431 -1.89 -7.51 -10.48
C ASN A 431 -0.82 -7.21 -11.54
N GLN A 432 0.41 -7.72 -11.37
CA GLN A 432 1.45 -7.70 -12.40
C GLN A 432 0.99 -8.38 -13.69
N ALA A 433 0.49 -9.61 -13.60
CA ALA A 433 0.03 -10.37 -14.77
C ALA A 433 -1.17 -9.71 -15.46
N SER A 434 -2.11 -9.16 -14.69
CA SER A 434 -3.29 -8.45 -15.21
C SER A 434 -2.89 -7.13 -15.89
N GLY A 435 -1.92 -6.40 -15.33
CA GLY A 435 -1.38 -5.18 -15.92
C GLY A 435 -0.64 -5.41 -17.24
N ILE A 436 0.24 -6.43 -17.28
CA ILE A 436 0.96 -6.81 -18.51
C ILE A 436 -0.02 -7.22 -19.62
N ALA A 437 -1.11 -7.92 -19.28
CA ALA A 437 -2.14 -8.31 -20.26
C ALA A 437 -2.89 -7.12 -20.90
N VAL A 438 -2.81 -5.90 -20.35
CA VAL A 438 -3.35 -4.69 -21.01
C VAL A 438 -2.47 -4.26 -22.20
N PHE A 439 -1.16 -4.53 -22.17
CA PHE A 439 -0.27 -4.21 -23.30
C PHE A 439 -0.63 -5.02 -24.54
N ASP A 440 -1.20 -6.22 -24.37
CA ASP A 440 -1.72 -7.08 -25.45
C ASP A 440 -3.03 -6.56 -26.09
N THR A 441 -3.61 -5.44 -25.62
CA THR A 441 -4.78 -4.80 -26.24
C THR A 441 -4.44 -3.53 -27.03
N ILE A 442 -3.15 -3.19 -27.13
CA ILE A 442 -2.65 -1.99 -27.81
C ILE A 442 -2.05 -2.39 -29.16
N HIS A 443 -2.82 -2.19 -30.22
CA HIS A 443 -2.50 -2.52 -31.61
C HIS A 443 -3.03 -1.40 -32.54
N PRO A 444 -2.34 -0.23 -32.61
CA PRO A 444 -2.65 0.82 -33.56
C PRO A 444 -2.53 0.32 -35.00
N VAL A 445 -3.25 0.96 -35.93
CA VAL A 445 -3.45 0.40 -37.28
C VAL A 445 -2.79 1.14 -38.43
N GLY A 446 -2.30 2.38 -38.30
CA GLY A 446 -1.59 3.02 -39.41
C GLY A 446 -2.47 3.87 -40.33
N LYS A 447 -3.41 4.64 -39.78
CA LYS A 447 -4.34 5.44 -40.60
C LYS A 447 -3.67 6.67 -41.21
N GLU A 448 -2.85 7.36 -40.42
CA GLU A 448 -2.43 8.72 -40.74
C GLU A 448 -1.48 8.76 -41.94
N LEU A 449 -0.53 7.82 -42.02
CA LEU A 449 0.36 7.70 -43.19
C LEU A 449 -0.43 7.47 -44.48
N ILE A 450 -1.50 6.67 -44.43
CA ILE A 450 -2.31 6.36 -45.60
C ILE A 450 -3.20 7.55 -45.99
N LEU A 451 -3.68 8.33 -45.02
CA LEU A 451 -4.37 9.59 -45.30
C LEU A 451 -3.43 10.59 -45.99
N GLU A 452 -2.20 10.75 -45.49
CA GLU A 452 -1.16 11.60 -46.11
C GLU A 452 -0.82 11.14 -47.54
N GLU A 453 -0.70 9.83 -47.79
CA GLU A 453 -0.47 9.29 -49.15
C GLU A 453 -1.66 9.54 -50.11
N ILE A 454 -2.91 9.54 -49.60
CA ILE A 454 -4.11 9.90 -50.36
C ILE A 454 -4.17 11.41 -50.66
N GLU A 455 -3.82 12.26 -49.69
CA GLU A 455 -3.68 13.72 -49.89
C GLU A 455 -2.61 14.03 -50.94
N GLU A 456 -1.41 13.45 -50.83
CA GLU A 456 -0.34 13.62 -51.82
C GLU A 456 -0.77 13.21 -53.24
N GLU A 457 -1.55 12.14 -53.39
CA GLU A 457 -2.05 11.72 -54.70
C GLU A 457 -3.12 12.65 -55.24
N ALA A 458 -4.05 13.12 -54.39
CA ALA A 458 -5.01 14.14 -54.79
C ALA A 458 -4.31 15.41 -55.30
N ASP A 459 -3.25 15.87 -54.62
CA ASP A 459 -2.41 17.00 -55.04
C ASP A 459 -1.69 16.78 -56.38
N LYS A 460 -1.19 15.58 -56.64
CA LYS A 460 -0.63 15.21 -57.96
C LYS A 460 -1.69 15.32 -59.05
N GLN A 461 -2.93 14.85 -58.79
CA GLN A 461 -4.04 14.94 -59.74
C GLN A 461 -4.55 16.39 -59.94
N PHE A 462 -4.64 17.20 -58.87
CA PHE A 462 -4.93 18.64 -58.96
C PHE A 462 -3.94 19.34 -59.90
N GLN A 463 -2.64 19.12 -59.70
CA GLN A 463 -1.59 19.68 -60.54
C GLN A 463 -1.65 19.17 -62.00
N ALA A 464 -2.07 17.92 -62.24
CA ALA A 464 -2.25 17.39 -63.59
C ALA A 464 -3.38 18.11 -64.34
N ILE A 465 -4.53 18.31 -63.68
CA ILE A 465 -5.67 19.05 -64.24
C ILE A 465 -5.31 20.51 -64.50
N GLU A 466 -4.62 21.17 -63.57
CA GLU A 466 -4.19 22.56 -63.73
C GLU A 466 -3.25 22.72 -64.94
N LYS A 467 -2.27 21.83 -65.11
CA LYS A 467 -1.29 21.85 -66.22
C LYS A 467 -1.88 21.41 -67.57
N SER A 468 -3.07 20.80 -67.60
CA SER A 468 -3.71 20.34 -68.83
C SER A 468 -4.01 21.49 -69.80
N GLN A 469 -3.72 21.28 -71.09
CA GLN A 469 -4.00 22.25 -72.17
C GLN A 469 -5.23 21.89 -73.02
N SER A 470 -5.86 20.73 -72.76
CA SER A 470 -7.07 20.27 -73.46
C SER A 470 -8.36 20.71 -72.75
N LEU A 471 -8.32 20.87 -71.42
CA LEU A 471 -9.46 21.24 -70.58
C LEU A 471 -9.78 22.74 -70.62
N SER A 472 -11.07 23.10 -70.64
CA SER A 472 -11.52 24.48 -70.41
C SER A 472 -11.45 24.85 -68.92
N SER A 473 -11.45 26.15 -68.60
CA SER A 473 -11.43 26.61 -67.20
C SER A 473 -12.63 26.08 -66.38
N ALA A 474 -13.80 25.89 -67.01
CA ALA A 474 -14.98 25.34 -66.36
C ALA A 474 -14.84 23.82 -66.12
N ASP A 475 -14.28 23.08 -67.08
CA ASP A 475 -14.02 21.64 -66.93
C ASP A 475 -12.96 21.36 -65.87
N LYS A 476 -11.92 22.22 -65.77
CA LYS A 476 -10.91 22.17 -64.70
C LYS A 476 -11.56 22.33 -63.33
N ARG A 477 -12.27 23.44 -63.07
CA ARG A 477 -12.98 23.67 -61.80
C ARG A 477 -13.88 22.50 -61.43
N LYS A 478 -14.69 22.01 -62.38
CA LYS A 478 -15.59 20.87 -62.15
C LYS A 478 -14.87 19.56 -61.79
N ALA A 479 -13.69 19.33 -62.34
CA ALA A 479 -12.90 18.14 -62.02
C ALA A 479 -12.11 18.32 -60.72
N GLN A 480 -11.64 19.53 -60.41
CA GLN A 480 -11.03 19.87 -59.11
C GLN A 480 -12.03 19.68 -57.96
N ASN A 481 -13.27 20.18 -58.06
CA ASN A 481 -14.28 19.96 -57.03
C ASN A 481 -14.57 18.47 -56.79
N LYS A 482 -14.54 17.64 -57.86
CA LYS A 482 -14.68 16.19 -57.73
C LYS A 482 -13.49 15.51 -57.05
N ILE A 483 -12.28 16.05 -57.20
CA ILE A 483 -11.12 15.57 -56.46
C ILE A 483 -11.30 15.89 -54.97
N VAL A 484 -11.78 17.10 -54.61
CA VAL A 484 -12.14 17.44 -53.22
C VAL A 484 -13.21 16.49 -52.65
N GLU A 485 -14.30 16.25 -53.39
CA GLU A 485 -15.36 15.30 -53.01
C GLU A 485 -14.80 13.88 -52.79
N ALA A 486 -13.93 13.40 -53.68
CA ALA A 486 -13.32 12.07 -53.60
C ALA A 486 -12.33 11.95 -52.43
N LEU A 487 -11.51 12.97 -52.20
CA LEU A 487 -10.57 13.04 -51.07
C LEU A 487 -11.33 13.01 -49.74
N LYS A 488 -12.37 13.84 -49.59
CA LYS A 488 -13.25 13.84 -48.41
C LYS A 488 -13.89 12.47 -48.18
N ALA A 489 -14.42 11.83 -49.24
CA ALA A 489 -15.02 10.50 -49.13
C ALA A 489 -14.00 9.42 -48.74
N ALA A 490 -12.76 9.50 -49.22
CA ALA A 490 -11.68 8.59 -48.83
C ALA A 490 -11.28 8.78 -47.35
N HIS A 491 -11.16 10.03 -46.89
CA HIS A 491 -10.90 10.33 -45.49
C HIS A 491 -12.01 9.82 -44.57
N GLU A 492 -13.27 10.03 -44.93
CA GLU A 492 -14.42 9.49 -44.19
C GLU A 492 -14.39 7.96 -44.13
N ALA A 493 -14.06 7.27 -45.24
CA ALA A 493 -13.98 5.82 -45.30
C ALA A 493 -12.86 5.23 -44.41
N VAL A 494 -11.65 5.78 -44.47
CA VAL A 494 -10.51 5.35 -43.64
C VAL A 494 -10.75 5.70 -42.17
N ASN A 495 -11.31 6.87 -41.87
CA ASN A 495 -11.61 7.27 -40.50
C ASN A 495 -12.70 6.41 -39.84
N LEU A 496 -13.63 5.82 -40.62
CA LEU A 496 -14.68 4.94 -40.12
C LEU A 496 -14.18 3.54 -39.70
N LEU A 497 -12.96 3.15 -40.07
CA LEU A 497 -12.29 1.94 -39.56
C LEU A 497 -11.84 2.16 -38.09
N ALA A 498 -11.50 1.10 -37.35
CA ALA A 498 -11.02 1.28 -35.97
C ALA A 498 -9.56 1.79 -35.95
N SER A 499 -9.21 2.72 -35.07
CA SER A 499 -7.82 3.20 -34.90
C SER A 499 -6.94 2.25 -34.08
N ASN A 500 -7.56 1.37 -33.28
CA ASN A 500 -6.90 0.34 -32.48
C ASN A 500 -7.67 -0.98 -32.64
N ALA A 501 -6.98 -2.11 -32.61
CA ALA A 501 -7.59 -3.44 -32.75
C ALA A 501 -7.46 -4.29 -31.47
N ASP A 502 -8.43 -5.18 -31.24
CA ASP A 502 -8.44 -6.10 -30.08
C ASP A 502 -7.34 -7.18 -30.13
N SER A 503 -6.59 -7.27 -31.23
CA SER A 503 -5.45 -8.19 -31.39
C SER A 503 -4.59 -7.83 -32.61
N ALA A 504 -3.33 -8.26 -32.64
CA ALA A 504 -2.42 -8.08 -33.78
C ALA A 504 -3.01 -8.57 -35.12
N ALA A 505 -3.67 -9.74 -35.13
CA ALA A 505 -4.29 -10.28 -36.34
C ALA A 505 -5.54 -9.50 -36.78
N ALA A 506 -6.22 -8.81 -35.86
CA ALA A 506 -7.27 -7.87 -36.21
C ALA A 506 -6.70 -6.55 -36.75
N ALA A 507 -5.56 -6.07 -36.21
CA ALA A 507 -4.87 -4.90 -36.74
C ALA A 507 -4.35 -5.12 -38.17
N GLU A 508 -3.69 -6.26 -38.44
CA GLU A 508 -3.24 -6.65 -39.78
C GLU A 508 -4.41 -6.68 -40.79
N LYS A 509 -5.58 -7.16 -40.35
CA LYS A 509 -6.78 -7.16 -41.19
C LYS A 509 -7.36 -5.76 -41.40
N ILE A 510 -7.35 -4.90 -40.39
CA ILE A 510 -7.78 -3.50 -40.55
C ILE A 510 -6.80 -2.75 -41.46
N GLN A 511 -5.50 -3.04 -41.39
CA GLN A 511 -4.49 -2.54 -42.32
C GLN A 511 -4.75 -2.98 -43.77
N GLU A 512 -5.11 -4.25 -44.00
CA GLU A 512 -5.56 -4.73 -45.32
C GLU A 512 -6.77 -3.92 -45.82
N GLN A 513 -7.73 -3.61 -44.93
CA GLN A 513 -8.89 -2.78 -45.29
C GLN A 513 -8.53 -1.31 -45.55
N ILE A 514 -7.57 -0.73 -44.83
CA ILE A 514 -7.08 0.63 -45.06
C ILE A 514 -6.41 0.72 -46.45
N ALA A 515 -5.52 -0.23 -46.79
CA ALA A 515 -4.88 -0.30 -48.11
C ALA A 515 -5.87 -0.59 -49.25
N ASP A 516 -6.95 -1.32 -48.99
CA ASP A 516 -8.07 -1.48 -49.94
C ASP A 516 -8.79 -0.13 -50.19
N GLU A 517 -8.99 0.72 -49.18
CA GLU A 517 -9.58 2.06 -49.36
C GLU A 517 -8.60 3.04 -50.04
N GLU A 518 -7.30 3.01 -49.73
CA GLU A 518 -6.23 3.74 -50.45
C GLU A 518 -6.27 3.42 -51.96
N THR A 519 -6.25 2.13 -52.30
CA THR A 519 -6.29 1.67 -53.70
C THR A 519 -7.54 2.19 -54.42
N LYS A 520 -8.71 2.18 -53.76
CA LYS A 520 -9.96 2.73 -54.32
C LYS A 520 -9.89 4.25 -54.48
N ALA A 521 -9.30 4.96 -53.52
CA ALA A 521 -9.12 6.40 -53.60
C ALA A 521 -8.27 6.77 -54.82
N PHE A 522 -7.12 6.12 -55.00
CA PHE A 522 -6.25 6.31 -56.17
C PHE A 522 -6.97 6.00 -57.49
N GLU A 523 -7.71 4.88 -57.59
CA GLU A 523 -8.48 4.53 -58.79
C GLU A 523 -9.55 5.60 -59.11
N ILE A 524 -10.23 6.16 -58.10
CA ILE A 524 -11.24 7.22 -58.28
C ILE A 524 -10.57 8.52 -58.73
N LEU A 525 -9.47 8.91 -58.09
CA LEU A 525 -8.71 10.13 -58.39
C LEU A 525 -8.18 10.12 -59.83
N GLU A 526 -7.52 9.03 -60.27
CA GLU A 526 -7.05 8.88 -61.65
C GLU A 526 -8.22 8.89 -62.66
N ALA A 527 -9.34 8.21 -62.32
CA ALA A 527 -10.53 8.17 -63.17
C ALA A 527 -11.21 9.54 -63.35
N ILE A 528 -11.15 10.44 -62.35
CA ILE A 528 -11.65 11.82 -62.48
C ILE A 528 -10.85 12.59 -63.52
N VAL A 529 -9.51 12.48 -63.51
CA VAL A 529 -8.63 13.13 -64.49
C VAL A 529 -8.88 12.55 -65.90
N GLU A 530 -8.90 11.22 -66.06
CA GLU A 530 -9.23 10.59 -67.34
C GLU A 530 -10.60 11.03 -67.89
N ALA A 531 -11.62 11.13 -67.02
CA ALA A 531 -12.97 11.51 -67.42
C ALA A 531 -13.07 12.99 -67.79
N ALA A 532 -12.29 13.87 -67.16
CA ALA A 532 -12.16 15.25 -67.57
C ALA A 532 -11.58 15.34 -68.98
N GLU A 533 -10.44 14.67 -69.24
CA GLU A 533 -9.79 14.72 -70.55
C GLU A 533 -10.66 14.10 -71.66
N LYS A 534 -11.35 12.99 -71.41
CA LYS A 534 -12.25 12.35 -72.38
C LYS A 534 -13.47 13.20 -72.74
N ASN A 535 -13.96 14.08 -71.86
CA ASN A 535 -15.06 14.99 -72.18
C ASN A 535 -14.69 16.04 -73.24
N THR A 536 -13.41 16.34 -73.42
CA THR A 536 -12.93 17.29 -74.46
C THR A 536 -13.22 16.78 -75.88
N GLU A 537 -13.28 15.47 -76.10
CA GLU A 537 -13.57 14.89 -77.43
C GLU A 537 -15.07 14.94 -77.82
N SER A 538 -15.98 15.23 -76.88
CA SER A 538 -17.43 15.31 -77.15
C SER A 538 -17.96 16.74 -77.34
N SER A 539 -17.22 17.75 -76.88
CA SER A 539 -17.64 19.15 -76.95
C SER A 539 -17.36 19.77 -78.32
N SER A 540 -18.34 19.68 -79.22
CA SER A 540 -18.35 20.48 -80.45
C SER A 540 -18.76 21.92 -80.14
N ILE A 541 -17.78 22.82 -80.08
CA ILE A 541 -17.94 24.26 -79.82
C ILE A 541 -18.99 24.90 -80.74
N PRO A 542 -19.90 25.74 -80.21
CA PRO A 542 -20.36 26.94 -80.88
C PRO A 542 -19.70 28.17 -80.25
N SER A 543 -18.98 28.92 -81.08
CA SER A 543 -18.41 30.21 -80.70
C SER A 543 -19.47 31.30 -80.83
N ASP A 544 -19.93 31.84 -79.70
CA ASP A 544 -20.45 33.21 -79.62
C ASP A 544 -20.42 33.67 -78.16
N ALA A 545 -19.60 34.68 -77.87
CA ALA A 545 -19.58 35.35 -76.59
C ALA A 545 -20.49 36.59 -76.65
N PRO A 546 -21.51 36.73 -75.80
CA PRO A 546 -22.18 38.00 -75.61
C PRO A 546 -21.31 38.91 -74.74
N GLN A 547 -21.11 40.17 -75.17
CA GLN A 547 -20.85 41.23 -74.21
C GLN A 547 -22.17 41.59 -73.53
N ALA A 548 -22.11 41.94 -72.24
CA ALA A 548 -23.19 42.60 -71.53
C ALA A 548 -22.69 43.93 -70.97
N ASP A 549 -23.34 45.01 -71.39
CA ASP A 549 -23.30 46.30 -70.70
C ASP A 549 -24.16 46.21 -69.41
N ALA A 550 -23.83 47.03 -68.40
CA ALA A 550 -24.64 47.42 -67.23
C ALA A 550 -25.64 46.40 -66.62
N LEU A 551 -25.38 46.00 -65.36
CA LEU A 551 -26.29 45.18 -64.56
C LEU A 551 -27.68 45.84 -64.41
N PRO A 552 -28.79 45.08 -64.49
CA PRO A 552 -30.14 45.61 -64.37
C PRO A 552 -30.67 45.57 -62.92
N GLU A 553 -31.33 46.64 -62.49
CA GLU A 553 -32.16 46.66 -61.27
C GLU A 553 -33.37 45.72 -61.43
N PHE A 554 -33.61 44.84 -60.45
CA PHE A 554 -34.76 43.92 -60.46
C PHE A 554 -35.95 44.53 -59.70
N GLN A 555 -37.09 44.69 -60.38
CA GLN A 555 -38.35 45.07 -59.74
C GLN A 555 -39.50 44.17 -60.19
N GLY A 556 -39.79 43.15 -59.37
CA GLY A 556 -41.14 42.59 -59.24
C GLY A 556 -41.31 41.08 -59.40
N GLY A 557 -41.66 40.42 -58.28
CA GLY A 557 -42.67 39.35 -58.24
C GLY A 557 -42.24 37.92 -58.55
N VAL A 558 -41.75 37.23 -57.50
CA VAL A 558 -41.39 35.80 -57.43
C VAL A 558 -40.18 35.43 -58.30
N SER A 559 -39.11 34.97 -57.66
CA SER A 559 -37.84 34.62 -58.30
C SER A 559 -37.30 33.32 -57.71
N ASP A 560 -37.00 32.36 -58.60
CA ASP A 560 -36.42 31.05 -58.35
C ASP A 560 -34.97 31.03 -58.85
N SER A 561 -34.11 31.89 -58.29
CA SER A 561 -32.72 32.12 -58.75
C SER A 561 -31.79 32.42 -57.58
N GLU A 562 -30.59 31.82 -57.60
CA GLU A 562 -29.51 32.02 -56.62
C GLU A 562 -29.18 33.53 -56.44
N PRO A 563 -28.89 34.00 -55.20
CA PRO A 563 -28.67 35.40 -54.89
C PRO A 563 -27.35 35.96 -55.46
N VAL A 564 -27.21 37.28 -55.42
CA VAL A 564 -25.96 37.98 -55.75
C VAL A 564 -25.06 37.96 -54.51
N THR A 565 -24.04 37.11 -54.47
CA THR A 565 -23.01 37.17 -53.43
C THR A 565 -22.05 38.33 -53.69
N THR A 566 -21.53 38.95 -52.62
CA THR A 566 -20.45 39.95 -52.71
C THR A 566 -19.50 39.76 -51.53
N GLU A 567 -18.28 39.31 -51.82
CA GLU A 567 -17.32 38.86 -50.82
C GLU A 567 -16.51 40.02 -50.22
N LEU A 568 -16.26 39.98 -48.90
CA LEU A 568 -15.44 40.96 -48.18
C LEU A 568 -14.04 40.40 -47.85
N PRO A 569 -12.98 41.23 -47.82
CA PRO A 569 -11.60 40.73 -47.76
C PRO A 569 -11.07 40.49 -46.35
N VAL A 570 -10.46 39.32 -46.11
CA VAL A 570 -9.66 39.03 -44.91
C VAL A 570 -8.20 39.48 -45.10
N PHE A 571 -7.61 40.17 -44.11
CA PHE A 571 -6.23 40.66 -44.16
C PHE A 571 -5.27 39.84 -43.28
N ILE A 572 -4.50 38.93 -43.89
CA ILE A 572 -3.51 38.10 -43.18
C ILE A 572 -2.07 38.54 -43.51
N LEU A 573 -1.22 38.71 -42.49
CA LEU A 573 0.22 38.95 -42.68
C LEU A 573 1.08 38.10 -41.73
N THR A 574 2.02 37.33 -42.29
CA THR A 574 3.03 36.58 -41.52
C THR A 574 4.43 37.15 -41.77
N ALA A 575 5.08 37.67 -40.72
CA ALA A 575 6.36 38.38 -40.81
C ALA A 575 7.45 37.77 -39.89
N VAL A 576 8.56 37.34 -40.48
CA VAL A 576 9.71 36.76 -39.75
C VAL A 576 10.96 37.62 -39.96
N GLN A 577 11.60 38.06 -38.88
CA GLN A 577 12.83 38.88 -38.88
C GLN A 577 12.74 40.20 -39.69
N SER A 578 11.54 40.74 -39.86
CA SER A 578 11.33 42.05 -40.51
C SER A 578 11.75 43.20 -39.58
N PRO A 579 12.23 44.35 -40.09
CA PRO A 579 12.54 45.51 -39.24
C PRO A 579 11.28 46.22 -38.69
N THR A 580 10.12 46.04 -39.34
CA THR A 580 8.79 46.52 -38.95
C THR A 580 7.75 45.64 -39.66
N ALA A 581 6.79 45.11 -38.92
CA ALA A 581 5.63 44.37 -39.46
C ALA A 581 4.36 45.18 -39.20
N GLN A 582 3.65 45.55 -40.26
CA GLN A 582 2.44 46.38 -40.18
C GLN A 582 1.47 45.99 -41.32
N LEU A 583 0.19 45.80 -41.01
CA LEU A 583 -0.87 45.66 -42.02
C LEU A 583 -1.18 47.02 -42.70
N PRO A 584 -1.84 47.03 -43.87
CA PRO A 584 -2.25 48.26 -44.56
C PRO A 584 -3.09 49.18 -43.66
N SER A 585 -3.01 50.51 -43.87
CA SER A 585 -3.86 51.49 -43.18
C SER A 585 -5.25 51.65 -43.80
N ASP A 586 -5.44 51.15 -45.02
CA ASP A 586 -6.60 51.44 -45.87
C ASP A 586 -7.29 50.12 -46.24
N ALA A 587 -8.55 49.93 -45.83
CA ALA A 587 -9.43 48.89 -46.39
C ALA A 587 -10.15 49.44 -47.64
N PRO A 588 -10.51 48.60 -48.64
CA PRO A 588 -11.27 49.06 -49.80
C PRO A 588 -12.65 49.58 -49.38
N GLN A 589 -13.08 50.68 -50.00
CA GLN A 589 -14.46 51.16 -49.91
C GLN A 589 -15.37 50.21 -50.71
N ALA A 590 -16.42 49.70 -50.08
CA ALA A 590 -17.50 49.01 -50.79
C ALA A 590 -18.45 50.05 -51.38
N ASP A 591 -18.59 50.07 -52.71
CA ASP A 591 -19.72 50.77 -53.35
C ASP A 591 -21.03 50.09 -52.92
N ALA A 592 -22.10 50.87 -52.73
CA ALA A 592 -23.36 50.39 -52.16
C ALA A 592 -23.90 49.09 -52.78
N LEU A 593 -24.20 48.11 -51.91
CA LEU A 593 -24.72 46.80 -52.28
C LEU A 593 -26.18 46.89 -52.79
N PRO A 594 -26.62 46.02 -53.70
CA PRO A 594 -27.94 46.13 -54.33
C PRO A 594 -29.10 45.79 -53.37
N GLU A 595 -30.03 46.72 -53.18
CA GLU A 595 -31.28 46.54 -52.42
C GLU A 595 -32.21 45.47 -53.03
N PHE A 596 -32.86 44.65 -52.19
CA PHE A 596 -33.90 43.70 -52.62
C PHE A 596 -35.31 44.13 -52.20
N GLN A 597 -36.18 44.37 -53.19
CA GLN A 597 -37.60 44.70 -53.00
C GLN A 597 -38.50 43.64 -53.66
N GLY A 598 -38.98 42.65 -52.89
CA GLY A 598 -39.66 41.46 -53.43
C GLY A 598 -40.62 40.78 -52.47
N GLY A 599 -41.84 40.45 -52.93
CA GLY A 599 -42.96 40.08 -52.05
C GLY A 599 -42.94 38.67 -51.43
N VAL A 600 -42.25 37.69 -52.03
CA VAL A 600 -42.07 36.30 -51.55
C VAL A 600 -40.80 35.74 -52.22
N SER A 601 -39.96 35.01 -51.49
CA SER A 601 -38.76 34.30 -51.97
C SER A 601 -38.69 32.90 -51.35
N ASP A 602 -38.09 31.94 -52.06
CA ASP A 602 -37.79 30.56 -51.62
C ASP A 602 -36.29 30.24 -51.75
N SER A 603 -35.46 31.28 -51.66
CA SER A 603 -34.01 31.25 -51.87
C SER A 603 -33.29 31.86 -50.66
N GLU A 604 -32.11 31.33 -50.33
CA GLU A 604 -31.18 31.92 -49.35
C GLU A 604 -30.91 33.41 -49.69
N PRO A 605 -30.75 34.30 -48.70
CA PRO A 605 -30.53 35.71 -48.94
C PRO A 605 -29.11 36.00 -49.46
N VAL A 606 -28.81 37.29 -49.66
CA VAL A 606 -27.46 37.77 -49.97
C VAL A 606 -26.52 37.42 -48.81
N THR A 607 -25.70 36.38 -48.99
CA THR A 607 -24.54 36.08 -48.15
C THR A 607 -23.30 36.80 -48.67
N ALA A 608 -22.55 37.38 -47.74
CA ALA A 608 -21.27 38.04 -47.97
C ALA A 608 -20.18 37.28 -47.22
N GLU A 609 -19.80 36.10 -47.72
CA GLU A 609 -18.70 35.30 -47.16
C GLU A 609 -17.34 35.92 -47.51
N SER A 610 -16.30 35.57 -46.75
CA SER A 610 -14.98 36.20 -46.84
C SER A 610 -13.90 35.27 -47.45
N GLU A 611 -13.15 35.76 -48.45
CA GLU A 611 -11.98 35.06 -49.02
C GLU A 611 -10.67 35.50 -48.35
N SER A 612 -9.77 34.52 -48.11
CA SER A 612 -8.47 34.75 -47.49
C SER A 612 -7.34 34.98 -48.50
N TYR A 613 -6.49 35.98 -48.22
CA TYR A 613 -5.31 36.31 -49.04
C TYR A 613 -4.00 35.99 -48.30
N ASP A 614 -3.31 34.91 -48.69
CA ASP A 614 -1.99 34.57 -48.13
C ASP A 614 -0.84 35.32 -48.85
N LEU A 615 -0.10 36.14 -48.10
CA LEU A 615 1.07 36.89 -48.57
C LEU A 615 2.38 36.35 -47.98
N THR A 616 2.85 35.24 -48.56
CA THR A 616 4.18 34.67 -48.25
C THR A 616 5.32 35.38 -49.00
N GLY A 617 6.03 36.30 -48.35
CA GLY A 617 7.24 36.92 -48.95
C GLY A 617 7.99 37.94 -48.09
N ILE A 618 9.32 37.78 -47.99
CA ILE A 618 10.24 38.66 -47.22
C ILE A 618 10.20 40.11 -47.77
N PRO A 619 9.76 41.13 -46.97
CA PRO A 619 9.59 42.49 -47.48
C PRO A 619 10.81 43.42 -47.26
N PRO A 620 11.10 44.35 -48.18
CA PRO A 620 11.97 45.51 -47.94
C PRO A 620 11.19 46.76 -47.46
N LEU A 621 11.92 47.70 -46.86
CA LEU A 621 11.50 48.92 -46.14
C LEU A 621 10.34 49.80 -46.71
N VAL A 622 9.44 50.17 -45.79
CA VAL A 622 8.83 51.52 -45.53
C VAL A 622 7.91 52.15 -46.59
N SER A 623 6.68 52.53 -46.17
CA SER A 623 5.85 53.57 -46.84
C SER A 623 4.81 54.20 -45.90
N GLN A 624 4.44 55.45 -46.21
CA GLN A 624 3.48 56.36 -45.55
C GLN A 624 3.05 57.42 -46.61
N LEU A 625 1.86 58.03 -46.64
CA LEU A 625 0.65 57.95 -45.79
C LEU A 625 -0.56 58.40 -46.65
N PRO A 626 -1.78 57.83 -46.48
CA PRO A 626 -2.94 58.67 -46.13
C PRO A 626 -3.54 58.34 -44.75
N SER A 627 -4.66 58.97 -44.38
CA SER A 627 -4.94 59.39 -42.99
C SER A 627 -6.37 59.18 -42.46
N ASP A 628 -7.23 58.40 -43.12
CA ASP A 628 -8.66 58.37 -42.79
C ASP A 628 -9.22 56.94 -42.85
N ALA A 629 -10.10 56.61 -41.89
CA ALA A 629 -10.70 55.29 -41.70
C ALA A 629 -11.74 54.92 -42.79
N PRO A 630 -12.03 53.62 -43.02
CA PRO A 630 -13.09 53.20 -43.93
C PRO A 630 -14.48 53.51 -43.38
N GLN A 631 -15.37 53.92 -44.28
CA GLN A 631 -16.82 54.09 -44.08
C GLN A 631 -17.57 53.16 -45.03
N ALA A 632 -18.64 52.51 -44.56
CA ALA A 632 -19.56 51.75 -45.39
C ALA A 632 -20.92 52.46 -45.39
N ASP A 633 -21.31 53.02 -46.55
CA ASP A 633 -22.44 53.96 -46.66
C ASP A 633 -23.84 53.30 -46.49
N ALA A 634 -23.96 51.97 -46.67
CA ALA A 634 -25.12 51.14 -46.29
C ALA A 634 -24.85 49.62 -46.51
N LEU A 635 -25.35 48.77 -45.62
CA LEU A 635 -25.53 47.33 -45.82
C LEU A 635 -26.93 47.02 -46.42
N PRO A 636 -27.16 45.86 -47.08
CA PRO A 636 -28.38 45.64 -47.87
C PRO A 636 -29.66 45.56 -47.02
N GLU A 637 -30.67 46.36 -47.37
CA GLU A 637 -32.03 46.27 -46.81
C GLU A 637 -32.85 45.15 -47.49
N PHE A 638 -33.67 44.44 -46.70
CA PHE A 638 -34.67 43.50 -47.22
C PHE A 638 -36.11 44.02 -46.97
N GLN A 639 -36.86 44.21 -48.05
CA GLN A 639 -38.28 44.60 -48.00
C GLN A 639 -39.15 43.53 -48.69
N GLY A 640 -39.79 42.66 -47.89
CA GLY A 640 -40.51 41.48 -48.40
C GLY A 640 -41.63 40.93 -47.50
N GLY A 641 -42.53 40.13 -48.08
CA GLY A 641 -43.79 39.76 -47.42
C GLY A 641 -43.73 38.52 -46.52
N VAL A 642 -43.05 37.46 -46.98
CA VAL A 642 -42.85 36.16 -46.32
C VAL A 642 -41.55 35.55 -46.88
N SER A 643 -40.72 34.94 -46.04
CA SER A 643 -39.52 34.16 -46.40
C SER A 643 -39.47 32.88 -45.55
N ASP A 644 -38.91 31.79 -46.09
CA ASP A 644 -38.61 30.51 -45.42
C ASP A 644 -37.10 30.18 -45.41
N SER A 645 -36.28 31.23 -45.49
CA SER A 645 -34.83 31.20 -45.67
C SER A 645 -34.08 31.71 -44.44
N ASP A 646 -32.84 31.25 -44.27
CA ASP A 646 -31.88 31.68 -43.25
C ASP A 646 -31.66 33.21 -43.25
N PRO A 647 -31.17 33.81 -42.14
CA PRO A 647 -31.03 35.26 -42.01
C PRO A 647 -30.05 35.90 -42.99
N VAL A 648 -30.22 37.21 -43.21
CA VAL A 648 -29.17 38.05 -43.81
C VAL A 648 -28.00 38.13 -42.82
N THR A 649 -26.90 37.45 -43.12
CA THR A 649 -25.62 37.56 -42.41
C THR A 649 -24.78 38.68 -43.03
N ALA A 650 -24.15 39.49 -42.18
CA ALA A 650 -23.18 40.50 -42.60
C ALA A 650 -21.90 40.39 -41.77
N GLU A 651 -20.87 39.76 -42.34
CA GLU A 651 -19.51 39.69 -41.81
C GLU A 651 -18.74 40.97 -42.17
N LEU A 652 -18.09 41.63 -41.21
CA LEU A 652 -17.17 42.74 -41.47
C LEU A 652 -15.70 42.26 -41.50
N PRO A 653 -14.81 42.91 -42.28
CA PRO A 653 -13.48 42.36 -42.60
C PRO A 653 -12.57 42.15 -41.38
N GLU A 654 -11.98 40.96 -41.28
CA GLU A 654 -11.02 40.56 -40.25
C GLU A 654 -9.58 41.03 -40.51
N PHE A 655 -8.81 41.23 -39.43
CA PHE A 655 -7.40 41.64 -39.46
C PHE A 655 -6.50 40.73 -38.62
N ILE A 656 -5.67 39.91 -39.27
CA ILE A 656 -4.80 38.89 -38.64
C ILE A 656 -3.32 39.15 -38.92
N LEU A 657 -2.51 39.34 -37.86
CA LEU A 657 -1.05 39.58 -37.96
C LEU A 657 -0.26 38.59 -37.09
N THR A 658 0.63 37.81 -37.70
CA THR A 658 1.61 36.96 -37.00
C THR A 658 3.04 37.46 -37.22
N ALA A 659 3.71 37.89 -36.16
CA ALA A 659 5.05 38.50 -36.20
C ALA A 659 6.06 37.77 -35.29
N VAL A 660 7.11 37.24 -35.90
CA VAL A 660 8.20 36.52 -35.21
C VAL A 660 9.51 37.29 -35.35
N GLN A 661 10.17 37.61 -34.23
CA GLN A 661 11.46 38.31 -34.16
C GLN A 661 11.48 39.69 -34.87
N SER A 662 10.34 40.40 -34.93
CA SER A 662 10.25 41.72 -35.55
C SER A 662 10.31 42.83 -34.47
N PRO A 663 11.11 43.91 -34.61
CA PRO A 663 11.24 44.97 -33.59
C PRO A 663 9.92 45.62 -33.16
N THR A 664 8.97 45.72 -34.10
CA THR A 664 7.63 46.29 -33.91
C THR A 664 6.64 45.48 -34.75
N ALA A 665 5.51 45.10 -34.15
CA ALA A 665 4.35 44.49 -34.78
C ALA A 665 3.10 45.33 -34.45
N GLN A 666 2.35 45.76 -35.48
CA GLN A 666 1.25 46.71 -35.31
C GLN A 666 0.10 46.48 -36.31
N LEU A 667 -1.14 46.42 -35.80
CA LEU A 667 -2.39 46.48 -36.58
C LEU A 667 -2.75 47.94 -36.96
N PRO A 668 -3.75 48.20 -37.83
CA PRO A 668 -4.14 49.57 -38.23
C PRO A 668 -4.38 50.50 -37.03
N SER A 669 -4.10 51.80 -37.15
CA SER A 669 -4.23 52.72 -35.99
C SER A 669 -5.67 53.05 -35.64
N ASP A 670 -6.56 53.04 -36.63
CA ASP A 670 -7.91 53.55 -36.57
C ASP A 670 -8.86 52.38 -36.91
N ALA A 671 -9.93 52.20 -36.15
CA ALA A 671 -10.91 51.15 -36.38
C ALA A 671 -11.97 51.57 -37.42
N PRO A 672 -12.60 50.62 -38.14
CA PRO A 672 -13.65 50.93 -39.10
C PRO A 672 -14.88 51.59 -38.44
N GLN A 673 -15.64 52.33 -39.23
CA GLN A 673 -16.91 52.97 -38.84
C GLN A 673 -18.03 52.48 -39.76
N THR A 674 -19.20 52.17 -39.19
CA THR A 674 -20.34 51.62 -39.94
C THR A 674 -21.60 52.45 -39.68
N ASP A 675 -22.13 53.09 -40.73
CA ASP A 675 -23.22 54.08 -40.61
C ASP A 675 -24.60 53.42 -40.40
N ALA A 676 -24.81 52.19 -40.89
CA ALA A 676 -26.01 51.38 -40.64
C ALA A 676 -25.77 49.87 -40.84
N LEU A 677 -26.32 49.04 -39.94
CA LEU A 677 -26.42 47.58 -40.09
C LEU A 677 -27.76 47.17 -40.79
N PRO A 678 -27.91 45.92 -41.27
CA PRO A 678 -29.06 45.54 -42.12
C PRO A 678 -30.43 45.72 -41.44
N GLU A 679 -31.39 46.35 -42.11
CA GLU A 679 -32.78 46.42 -41.65
C GLU A 679 -33.66 45.34 -42.31
N PHE A 680 -34.56 44.72 -41.53
CA PHE A 680 -35.60 43.82 -42.03
C PHE A 680 -37.00 44.44 -41.86
N GLN A 681 -37.71 44.61 -42.98
CA GLN A 681 -39.10 45.08 -43.00
C GLN A 681 -40.01 44.04 -43.68
N GLY A 682 -40.72 43.23 -42.89
CA GLY A 682 -41.49 42.09 -43.43
C GLY A 682 -42.60 41.50 -42.56
N GLY A 683 -43.45 40.65 -43.16
CA GLY A 683 -44.73 40.26 -42.57
C GLY A 683 -44.68 39.12 -41.54
N VAL A 684 -44.03 38.01 -41.91
CA VAL A 684 -43.91 36.75 -41.15
C VAL A 684 -42.62 36.04 -41.57
N SER A 685 -41.85 35.48 -40.62
CA SER A 685 -40.66 34.63 -40.84
C SER A 685 -40.67 33.49 -39.82
N ASP A 686 -40.12 32.32 -40.18
CA ASP A 686 -39.91 31.14 -39.32
C ASP A 686 -38.42 30.76 -39.15
N SER A 687 -37.51 31.69 -39.51
CA SER A 687 -36.05 31.55 -39.50
C SER A 687 -35.35 32.26 -38.34
N GLU A 688 -34.06 31.94 -38.16
CA GLU A 688 -33.16 32.56 -37.19
C GLU A 688 -33.00 34.09 -37.44
N PRO A 689 -32.66 34.88 -36.40
CA PRO A 689 -32.61 36.33 -36.50
C PRO A 689 -31.48 36.86 -37.39
N VAL A 690 -31.65 38.07 -37.94
CA VAL A 690 -30.57 38.82 -38.62
C VAL A 690 -29.35 38.92 -37.70
N THR A 691 -28.20 38.44 -38.18
CA THR A 691 -26.91 38.51 -37.47
C THR A 691 -25.98 39.52 -38.15
N ALA A 692 -25.29 40.30 -37.35
CA ALA A 692 -24.24 41.20 -37.80
C ALA A 692 -23.00 40.98 -36.95
N GLU A 693 -21.88 40.65 -37.61
CA GLU A 693 -20.61 40.36 -36.96
C GLU A 693 -19.66 41.55 -37.16
N LEU A 694 -19.22 42.15 -36.06
CA LEU A 694 -18.31 43.29 -36.06
C LEU A 694 -16.84 42.82 -36.16
N PRO A 695 -15.96 43.59 -36.80
CA PRO A 695 -14.69 43.07 -37.33
C PRO A 695 -13.69 42.65 -36.25
N GLU A 696 -13.04 41.51 -36.46
CA GLU A 696 -12.05 40.94 -35.54
C GLU A 696 -10.62 41.46 -35.75
N PHE A 697 -9.85 41.51 -34.65
CA PHE A 697 -8.46 41.94 -34.63
C PHE A 697 -7.56 40.95 -33.88
N ILE A 698 -6.78 40.14 -34.62
CA ILE A 698 -5.91 39.10 -34.08
C ILE A 698 -4.43 39.44 -34.30
N LEU A 699 -3.64 39.51 -33.21
CA LEU A 699 -2.20 39.78 -33.25
C LEU A 699 -1.41 38.73 -32.44
N THR A 700 -0.58 37.95 -33.12
CA THR A 700 0.38 37.01 -32.51
C THR A 700 1.82 37.52 -32.67
N ALA A 701 2.50 37.84 -31.57
CA ALA A 701 3.82 38.48 -31.53
C ALA A 701 4.83 37.68 -30.68
N VAL A 702 5.72 36.95 -31.34
CA VAL A 702 6.77 36.12 -30.71
C VAL A 702 8.14 36.79 -30.80
N GLN A 703 8.82 37.00 -29.67
CA GLN A 703 10.14 37.64 -29.58
C GLN A 703 10.19 39.04 -30.23
N SER A 704 9.08 39.77 -30.18
CA SER A 704 8.89 41.06 -30.86
C SER A 704 8.78 42.18 -29.81
N PRO A 705 9.79 43.07 -29.65
CA PRO A 705 9.86 44.04 -28.56
C PRO A 705 8.62 44.92 -28.30
N THR A 706 7.84 45.20 -29.34
CA THR A 706 6.62 46.02 -29.28
C THR A 706 5.50 45.35 -30.07
N ALA A 707 4.34 45.12 -29.43
CA ALA A 707 3.11 44.64 -30.06
C ALA A 707 1.95 45.60 -29.75
N GLN A 708 1.19 46.01 -30.77
CA GLN A 708 0.15 47.03 -30.66
C GLN A 708 -1.09 46.71 -31.52
N LEU A 709 -2.25 46.64 -30.87
CA LEU A 709 -3.59 46.64 -31.48
C LEU A 709 -4.00 48.08 -31.88
N PRO A 710 -5.14 48.31 -32.59
CA PRO A 710 -5.61 49.65 -32.92
C PRO A 710 -5.76 50.58 -31.72
N SER A 711 -5.61 51.89 -31.93
CA SER A 711 -5.67 52.90 -30.86
C SER A 711 -7.10 53.11 -30.36
N ASP A 712 -8.03 53.09 -31.31
CA ASP A 712 -9.44 53.44 -31.14
C ASP A 712 -10.29 52.18 -31.40
N ALA A 713 -11.49 52.12 -30.84
CA ALA A 713 -12.43 51.03 -31.05
C ALA A 713 -13.45 51.37 -32.14
N PRO A 714 -13.99 50.39 -32.89
CA PRO A 714 -15.00 50.65 -33.91
C PRO A 714 -16.26 51.26 -33.28
N GLN A 715 -17.02 52.01 -34.08
CA GLN A 715 -18.28 52.64 -33.70
C GLN A 715 -19.35 52.23 -34.71
N THR A 716 -20.58 52.11 -34.22
CA THR A 716 -21.75 51.76 -35.05
C THR A 716 -22.90 52.71 -34.71
N ASP A 717 -23.36 53.47 -35.70
CA ASP A 717 -24.38 54.51 -35.50
C ASP A 717 -25.79 53.94 -35.24
N ALA A 718 -26.08 52.74 -35.75
CA ALA A 718 -27.34 52.01 -35.52
C ALA A 718 -27.16 50.48 -35.54
N LEU A 719 -27.77 49.79 -34.57
CA LEU A 719 -27.88 48.32 -34.53
C LEU A 719 -29.11 47.84 -35.35
N PRO A 720 -29.18 46.55 -35.78
CA PRO A 720 -30.21 46.10 -36.71
C PRO A 720 -31.63 46.22 -36.14
N GLU A 721 -32.57 46.79 -36.89
CA GLU A 721 -33.99 46.87 -36.52
C GLU A 721 -34.84 45.79 -37.22
N PHE A 722 -35.83 45.25 -36.48
CA PHE A 722 -36.87 44.38 -37.02
C PHE A 722 -38.24 45.06 -36.94
N GLN A 723 -38.87 45.28 -38.10
CA GLN A 723 -40.23 45.82 -38.20
C GLN A 723 -41.15 44.79 -38.90
N GLY A 724 -41.86 43.98 -38.10
CA GLY A 724 -42.68 42.89 -38.63
C GLY A 724 -43.82 42.40 -37.74
N GLY A 725 -44.69 41.55 -38.29
CA GLY A 725 -45.98 41.22 -37.69
C GLY A 725 -45.96 40.15 -36.59
N VAL A 726 -45.29 39.03 -36.87
CA VAL A 726 -45.21 37.81 -36.03
C VAL A 726 -43.89 37.08 -36.33
N SER A 727 -43.19 36.59 -35.30
CA SER A 727 -42.02 35.69 -35.37
C SER A 727 -42.08 34.71 -34.19
N ASP A 728 -41.53 33.51 -34.35
CA ASP A 728 -41.40 32.46 -33.32
C ASP A 728 -39.94 32.10 -32.96
N SER A 729 -38.99 32.94 -33.36
CA SER A 729 -37.54 32.78 -33.20
C SER A 729 -36.90 33.65 -32.09
N GLU A 730 -35.59 33.48 -31.88
CA GLU A 730 -34.77 34.25 -30.92
C GLU A 730 -34.55 35.71 -31.38
N PRO A 731 -34.25 36.67 -30.48
CA PRO A 731 -34.13 38.08 -30.85
C PRO A 731 -32.88 38.38 -31.70
N VAL A 732 -32.92 39.48 -32.46
CA VAL A 732 -31.77 40.06 -33.19
C VAL A 732 -30.51 40.08 -32.33
N THR A 733 -29.46 39.42 -32.81
CA THR A 733 -28.13 39.38 -32.20
C THR A 733 -27.16 40.27 -32.99
N THR A 734 -26.22 40.87 -32.30
CA THR A 734 -25.08 41.57 -32.91
C THR A 734 -23.86 41.20 -32.09
N GLU A 735 -22.85 40.63 -32.73
CA GLU A 735 -21.62 40.25 -32.05
C GLU A 735 -20.71 41.49 -31.95
N LEU A 736 -20.13 41.71 -30.78
CA LEU A 736 -19.23 42.84 -30.53
C LEU A 736 -17.81 42.49 -30.99
N PRO A 737 -17.00 43.47 -31.42
CA PRO A 737 -15.73 43.18 -32.07
C PRO A 737 -14.74 42.51 -31.11
N GLU A 738 -14.13 41.41 -31.57
CA GLU A 738 -13.13 40.63 -30.85
C GLU A 738 -11.72 41.20 -30.99
N PHE A 739 -10.96 41.22 -29.89
CA PHE A 739 -9.57 41.68 -29.86
C PHE A 739 -8.66 40.62 -29.21
N ILE A 740 -7.87 39.91 -30.01
CA ILE A 740 -7.00 38.83 -29.55
C ILE A 740 -5.53 39.23 -29.68
N LEU A 741 -4.80 39.24 -28.55
CA LEU A 741 -3.36 39.55 -28.49
C LEU A 741 -2.57 38.44 -27.79
N THR A 742 -1.73 37.74 -28.55
CA THR A 742 -0.82 36.70 -28.06
C THR A 742 0.63 37.19 -28.13
N ALA A 743 1.28 37.42 -26.98
CA ALA A 743 2.59 38.05 -26.86
C ALA A 743 3.58 37.16 -26.08
N VAL A 744 4.48 36.47 -26.79
CA VAL A 744 5.45 35.52 -26.21
C VAL A 744 6.86 36.13 -26.24
N GLN A 745 7.47 36.37 -25.08
CA GLN A 745 8.80 36.99 -24.95
C GLN A 745 8.88 38.42 -25.57
N SER A 746 7.76 39.15 -25.50
CA SER A 746 7.54 40.45 -26.17
C SER A 746 7.24 41.54 -25.12
N PRO A 747 8.25 42.31 -24.63
CA PRO A 747 8.14 43.07 -23.37
C PRO A 747 7.11 44.21 -23.32
N ILE A 748 6.64 44.75 -24.45
CA ILE A 748 5.65 45.84 -24.51
C ILE A 748 4.44 45.39 -25.33
N ALA A 749 3.26 45.39 -24.70
CA ALA A 749 1.97 45.12 -25.33
C ALA A 749 0.99 46.27 -25.08
N GLN A 750 0.26 46.70 -26.11
CA GLN A 750 -0.76 47.75 -26.05
C GLN A 750 -2.09 47.25 -26.63
N LEU A 751 -3.14 47.41 -25.83
CA LEU A 751 -4.55 47.19 -26.18
C LEU A 751 -5.18 48.53 -26.64
N PRO A 752 -6.36 48.53 -27.30
CA PRO A 752 -7.09 49.75 -27.61
C PRO A 752 -7.33 50.65 -26.40
N SER A 753 -7.36 51.96 -26.63
CA SER A 753 -7.45 52.97 -25.57
C SER A 753 -8.89 53.32 -25.18
N ASP A 754 -9.82 53.17 -26.12
CA ASP A 754 -11.26 53.35 -25.96
C ASP A 754 -12.03 52.01 -26.11
N ALA A 755 -13.28 52.01 -25.67
CA ALA A 755 -14.20 50.87 -25.81
C ALA A 755 -15.23 51.16 -26.93
N PRO A 756 -15.66 50.14 -27.70
CA PRO A 756 -16.69 50.31 -28.73
C PRO A 756 -17.97 50.92 -28.14
N GLN A 757 -18.63 51.76 -28.93
CA GLN A 757 -19.91 52.39 -28.61
C GLN A 757 -20.94 52.00 -29.68
N ALA A 758 -22.18 51.78 -29.24
CA ALA A 758 -23.35 51.69 -30.09
C ALA A 758 -24.37 52.71 -29.57
N ASP A 759 -24.85 53.61 -30.44
CA ASP A 759 -25.65 54.78 -30.02
C ASP A 759 -27.12 54.43 -29.67
N ALA A 760 -27.59 53.23 -30.04
CA ALA A 760 -28.89 52.67 -29.65
C ALA A 760 -28.83 51.14 -29.46
N LEU A 761 -29.71 50.60 -28.60
CA LEU A 761 -29.99 49.16 -28.51
C LEU A 761 -31.11 48.78 -29.49
N PRO A 762 -31.19 47.53 -29.98
CA PRO A 762 -32.21 47.15 -30.97
C PRO A 762 -33.63 47.28 -30.41
N GLU A 763 -34.54 47.93 -31.16
CA GLU A 763 -35.96 48.00 -30.82
C GLU A 763 -36.79 47.02 -31.67
N PHE A 764 -37.56 46.14 -31.02
CA PHE A 764 -38.56 45.30 -31.70
C PHE A 764 -39.91 46.00 -31.79
N GLN A 765 -40.41 46.26 -33.01
CA GLN A 765 -41.71 46.91 -33.24
C GLN A 765 -42.75 45.96 -33.86
N GLY A 766 -42.97 44.79 -33.22
CA GLY A 766 -43.95 43.77 -33.65
C GLY A 766 -45.13 43.52 -32.71
N GLY A 767 -46.11 42.75 -33.18
CA GLY A 767 -47.43 42.62 -32.54
C GLY A 767 -47.57 41.52 -31.48
N VAL A 768 -46.84 40.41 -31.61
CA VAL A 768 -46.83 39.24 -30.71
C VAL A 768 -45.47 38.54 -30.81
N SER A 769 -44.91 38.10 -29.68
CA SER A 769 -43.75 37.19 -29.58
C SER A 769 -43.95 36.29 -28.36
N ASP A 770 -43.40 35.06 -28.41
CA ASP A 770 -43.42 34.05 -27.33
C ASP A 770 -42.07 33.92 -26.58
N SER A 771 -41.07 34.77 -26.88
CA SER A 771 -39.71 34.77 -26.31
C SER A 771 -39.42 35.95 -25.34
N ASP A 772 -38.31 35.86 -24.60
CA ASP A 772 -37.83 36.88 -23.65
C ASP A 772 -37.34 38.17 -24.39
N PRO A 773 -37.27 39.35 -23.72
CA PRO A 773 -36.95 40.61 -24.38
C PRO A 773 -35.51 40.68 -24.92
N VAL A 774 -35.32 41.42 -26.01
CA VAL A 774 -34.04 41.70 -26.69
C VAL A 774 -32.86 41.83 -25.71
N THR A 775 -31.87 40.95 -25.86
CA THR A 775 -30.62 40.94 -25.12
C THR A 775 -29.46 41.29 -26.05
N ALA A 776 -28.81 42.42 -25.82
CA ALA A 776 -27.45 42.61 -26.31
C ALA A 776 -26.51 41.75 -25.45
N GLU A 777 -25.78 40.83 -26.09
CA GLU A 777 -24.68 40.08 -25.46
C GLU A 777 -23.61 41.07 -24.96
N ALA A 778 -23.00 40.75 -23.82
CA ALA A 778 -22.50 41.78 -22.92
C ALA A 778 -20.98 41.99 -22.95
N LEU A 779 -20.58 43.13 -23.54
CA LEU A 779 -19.24 43.75 -23.55
C LEU A 779 -18.26 43.15 -24.58
N PRO A 780 -17.39 43.98 -25.19
CA PRO A 780 -16.35 43.52 -26.11
C PRO A 780 -15.37 42.56 -25.43
N VAL A 781 -14.96 41.53 -26.18
CA VAL A 781 -14.05 40.49 -25.71
C VAL A 781 -12.60 40.88 -25.99
N TYR A 782 -11.77 40.90 -24.94
CA TYR A 782 -10.34 41.17 -25.04
C TYR A 782 -9.55 39.94 -24.55
N HIS A 783 -9.02 39.15 -25.48
CA HIS A 783 -8.16 38.02 -25.15
C HIS A 783 -6.68 38.45 -25.12
N LEU A 784 -6.01 38.26 -23.97
CA LEU A 784 -4.59 38.56 -23.80
C LEU A 784 -3.83 37.33 -23.26
N ALA A 785 -3.01 36.71 -24.10
CA ALA A 785 -2.09 35.65 -23.72
C ALA A 785 -0.65 36.20 -23.71
N ALA A 786 -0.04 36.38 -22.54
CA ALA A 786 1.21 37.12 -22.40
C ALA A 786 2.23 36.46 -21.46
N GLU A 787 3.46 36.24 -21.93
CA GLU A 787 4.57 35.68 -21.15
C GLU A 787 5.72 36.70 -20.98
N ASN A 788 5.97 37.14 -19.74
CA ASN A 788 6.98 38.15 -19.35
C ASN A 788 6.79 39.56 -19.97
N VAL A 789 5.58 40.12 -19.89
CA VAL A 789 5.18 41.39 -20.55
C VAL A 789 4.83 42.51 -19.55
N SER A 790 5.10 43.77 -19.91
CA SER A 790 4.60 44.96 -19.22
C SER A 790 3.41 45.58 -19.99
N ILE A 791 2.20 45.50 -19.42
CA ILE A 791 0.97 46.03 -20.01
C ILE A 791 0.83 47.53 -19.72
N VAL A 792 0.48 48.33 -20.74
CA VAL A 792 0.23 49.78 -20.60
C VAL A 792 -1.22 50.10 -21.00
N SER A 793 -2.12 50.12 -20.02
CA SER A 793 -3.51 50.60 -20.20
C SER A 793 -3.58 52.11 -19.94
N GLN A 794 -4.21 52.89 -20.84
CA GLN A 794 -4.28 54.35 -20.69
C GLN A 794 -5.62 54.90 -20.14
N SER A 795 -6.70 54.09 -20.09
CA SER A 795 -8.01 54.54 -19.60
C SER A 795 -8.23 54.23 -18.11
N ASN A 796 -9.00 55.09 -17.44
CA ASN A 796 -9.16 55.11 -15.98
C ASN A 796 -10.56 54.65 -15.54
N GLN A 797 -11.06 53.59 -16.20
CA GLN A 797 -12.30 52.89 -15.86
C GLN A 797 -12.04 51.39 -15.80
N LYS A 798 -12.78 50.67 -14.95
CA LYS A 798 -12.50 49.28 -14.59
C LYS A 798 -13.48 48.34 -15.29
N PRO A 799 -13.06 47.47 -16.23
CA PRO A 799 -13.91 46.42 -16.75
C PRO A 799 -14.28 45.41 -15.66
N GLN A 800 -15.47 44.82 -15.77
CA GLN A 800 -15.86 43.62 -15.03
C GLN A 800 -15.91 42.44 -16.01
N SER A 801 -15.58 41.24 -15.52
CA SER A 801 -15.59 39.92 -16.18
C SER A 801 -14.26 39.39 -16.74
N ALA A 802 -14.12 38.06 -16.66
CA ALA A 802 -13.13 37.16 -17.29
C ALA A 802 -11.64 37.56 -17.38
N LEU A 803 -10.87 37.45 -16.26
CA LEU A 803 -9.42 37.19 -16.34
C LEU A 803 -9.13 35.70 -16.13
N ALA A 804 -8.71 34.99 -17.18
CA ALA A 804 -8.13 33.65 -17.07
C ALA A 804 -6.59 33.75 -17.01
N ALA A 805 -6.04 33.87 -15.80
CA ALA A 805 -4.60 33.89 -15.57
C ALA A 805 -4.15 32.59 -14.87
N THR A 806 -3.48 31.70 -15.61
CA THR A 806 -2.84 30.49 -15.08
C THR A 806 -1.48 30.83 -14.48
N ALA A 807 -1.45 31.13 -13.18
CA ALA A 807 -0.22 31.31 -12.41
C ALA A 807 0.03 30.10 -11.49
N THR A 808 1.13 29.39 -11.72
CA THR A 808 1.66 28.35 -10.81
C THR A 808 2.46 29.00 -9.70
N GLU A 809 1.93 29.04 -8.47
CA GLU A 809 2.74 29.29 -7.28
C GLU A 809 2.19 28.58 -6.02
N GLU A 810 3.05 28.43 -5.02
CA GLU A 810 3.02 27.33 -4.04
C GLU A 810 2.45 27.71 -2.67
N SER A 811 1.72 26.78 -2.03
CA SER A 811 1.50 26.66 -0.57
C SER A 811 0.54 27.62 0.17
N GLY A 812 -0.45 27.03 0.87
CA GLY A 812 -0.78 27.46 2.25
C GLY A 812 -2.24 27.79 2.62
N ARG A 813 -2.99 26.79 3.13
CA ARG A 813 -4.17 26.87 4.04
C ARG A 813 -5.34 27.83 3.70
N ILE A 814 -6.58 27.31 3.72
CA ILE A 814 -7.63 27.66 4.73
C ILE A 814 -8.89 26.77 4.59
N GLU A 815 -9.68 26.80 5.65
CA GLU A 815 -10.87 26.03 6.02
C GLU A 815 -12.10 26.09 5.07
N LYS A 816 -12.62 24.91 4.71
CA LYS A 816 -13.99 24.40 4.98
C LYS A 816 -15.19 25.40 5.04
N GLN A 817 -16.07 25.36 4.02
CA GLN A 817 -17.55 25.54 4.11
C GLN A 817 -18.20 25.02 2.80
N THR A 818 -18.78 23.82 2.70
CA THR A 818 -20.12 23.34 3.11
C THR A 818 -21.36 24.04 2.50
N SER A 819 -21.96 23.45 1.45
CA SER A 819 -23.41 23.12 1.34
C SER A 819 -23.75 22.56 -0.07
N SER A 820 -24.28 21.33 -0.19
CA SER A 820 -25.71 20.99 -0.39
C SER A 820 -26.18 21.11 -1.86
N ALA A 821 -26.24 20.06 -2.71
CA ALA A 821 -26.96 18.77 -2.66
C ALA A 821 -28.32 18.74 -3.40
N ALA A 822 -28.38 18.02 -4.54
CA ALA A 822 -29.52 17.36 -5.20
C ALA A 822 -28.94 16.51 -6.36
N VAL A 823 -28.80 15.17 -6.33
CA VAL A 823 -29.75 14.05 -6.19
C VAL A 823 -30.57 13.73 -7.47
N LEU A 824 -29.95 12.93 -8.36
CA LEU A 824 -30.45 11.72 -9.07
C LEU A 824 -31.71 11.78 -9.99
N PRO A 825 -31.94 10.80 -10.90
CA PRO A 825 -31.08 9.69 -11.38
C PRO A 825 -30.95 9.58 -12.93
N ARG A 826 -30.07 8.67 -13.42
CA ARG A 826 -30.22 8.01 -14.74
C ARG A 826 -30.19 6.48 -14.60
N THR A 827 -30.76 5.78 -15.58
CA THR A 827 -31.16 4.36 -15.56
C THR A 827 -30.63 3.58 -16.78
N GLY A 828 -30.49 2.26 -16.65
CA GLY A 828 -30.08 1.31 -17.71
C GLY A 828 -28.58 0.97 -17.59
N GLU A 829 -28.13 -0.23 -17.18
CA GLU A 829 -28.59 -1.63 -17.28
C GLU A 829 -28.26 -2.32 -18.63
N LEU A 830 -27.90 -3.62 -18.52
CA LEU A 830 -27.57 -4.63 -19.54
C LEU A 830 -26.10 -4.62 -20.03
N SER A 831 -25.43 -5.76 -20.26
CA SER A 831 -25.65 -7.16 -19.80
C SER A 831 -24.40 -8.01 -20.06
N GLN A 832 -24.11 -8.97 -19.18
CA GLN A 832 -23.12 -10.04 -19.44
C GLN A 832 -23.69 -11.14 -20.35
N LEU A 833 -22.81 -11.95 -20.99
CA LEU A 833 -22.78 -13.44 -21.00
C LEU A 833 -21.97 -13.99 -22.22
N PRO A 834 -21.51 -15.26 -22.22
CA PRO A 834 -20.10 -15.56 -22.45
C PRO A 834 -19.84 -16.47 -23.67
N LEU A 835 -18.56 -16.81 -23.93
CA LEU A 835 -18.22 -18.03 -24.67
C LEU A 835 -16.92 -18.69 -24.17
N ALA A 836 -16.73 -19.95 -24.54
CA ALA A 836 -15.76 -20.87 -23.94
C ALA A 836 -14.88 -21.57 -24.98
N ALA A 837 -13.73 -22.07 -24.51
CA ALA A 837 -12.75 -22.94 -25.20
C ALA A 837 -11.91 -22.23 -26.30
N LEU A 838 -10.70 -22.68 -26.67
CA LEU A 838 -10.03 -23.98 -26.47
C LEU A 838 -8.49 -23.87 -26.66
N ALA A 839 -7.69 -24.66 -25.91
CA ALA A 839 -6.28 -25.09 -26.15
C ALA A 839 -5.18 -23.98 -26.32
N ALA A 840 -4.07 -23.92 -25.57
CA ALA A 840 -3.05 -24.89 -25.09
C ALA A 840 -1.81 -25.07 -26.01
N VAL A 841 -0.61 -24.78 -25.45
CA VAL A 841 0.77 -25.32 -25.68
C VAL A 841 1.76 -24.26 -25.09
N SER A 842 2.28 -24.44 -23.86
CA SER A 842 3.65 -24.91 -23.52
C SER A 842 4.77 -23.87 -23.76
N ALA A 843 5.74 -23.60 -22.86
CA ALA A 843 6.21 -24.36 -21.68
C ALA A 843 7.17 -23.59 -20.72
N LEU A 844 7.13 -23.96 -19.43
CA LEU A 844 8.20 -23.98 -18.37
C LEU A 844 9.07 -22.72 -18.14
N SER A 845 9.21 -22.21 -16.90
CA SER A 845 9.66 -22.95 -15.70
C SER A 845 9.30 -22.24 -14.38
N GLY A 846 9.26 -22.98 -13.27
CA GLY A 846 9.30 -22.41 -11.91
C GLY A 846 8.00 -22.45 -11.10
N LEU A 847 7.59 -23.62 -10.62
CA LEU A 847 6.84 -23.71 -9.35
C LEU A 847 6.90 -25.14 -8.77
N ALA A 848 7.33 -25.26 -7.51
CA ALA A 848 7.33 -26.51 -6.76
C ALA A 848 6.94 -26.25 -5.30
N LEU A 849 6.08 -27.12 -4.74
CA LEU A 849 5.60 -27.13 -3.33
C LEU A 849 4.79 -25.87 -2.93
N LEU A 850 3.50 -25.95 -2.56
CA LEU A 850 2.90 -26.87 -1.60
C LEU A 850 1.36 -26.94 -1.75
N ALA A 851 0.80 -28.13 -1.95
CA ALA A 851 -0.64 -28.38 -1.80
C ALA A 851 -0.95 -29.83 -1.36
N ARG A 852 -0.87 -30.09 -0.05
CA ARG A 852 -1.49 -31.21 0.69
C ARG A 852 -1.64 -30.76 2.15
N ASN A 853 -2.72 -31.03 2.88
CA ASN A 853 -3.99 -31.68 2.56
C ASN A 853 -5.05 -31.09 3.50
N LYS A 854 -6.27 -30.82 3.03
CA LYS A 854 -7.40 -30.49 3.93
C LYS A 854 -8.63 -31.33 3.58
N LYS A 855 -9.02 -32.17 4.55
CA LYS A 855 -10.26 -32.95 4.73
C LYS A 855 -10.46 -34.27 3.96
N ASP A 856 -11.22 -35.11 4.68
CA ASP A 856 -11.95 -36.35 4.35
C ASP A 856 -11.21 -37.68 4.67
N VAL A 857 -11.71 -38.63 5.48
CA VAL A 857 -12.96 -38.81 6.27
C VAL A 857 -12.63 -39.71 7.48
N GLY A 858 -13.40 -39.70 8.59
CA GLY A 858 -13.46 -40.86 9.50
C GLY A 858 -13.87 -40.58 10.94
#